data_AF-A0A944EFX2-F1
#
_entry.id   AF-A0A944EFX2-F1
#
_cell.length_a   1.000
_cell.length_b   1.000
_cell.length_c   1.000
_cell.angle_alpha   90.00
_cell.angle_beta   90.00
_cell.angle_gamma   90.00
#
_symmetry.space_group_name_H-M   'P 1'
#
loop_
_entity.id
_entity.type
_entity.pdbx_description
1 polymer ?
#
loop_
_entity_poly.entity_id
_entity_poly.type
_entity_poly.pdbx_seq_one_letter_code
_entity_poly.pdbx_strand_id
1 'polypeptide(L)'
;MSVFDLPRLHFEGTATTRLPTGPRCGLIDFTTHRALTDDGPFPADRPATEYHAFLHRRGPHFDGDGRQRPDGRFSVARGWDFDGNGHFWLDARITRTETPGGPPGEENGHQDGPADPVVGGGVDVWGHYNPYLRTTVNRARVLDVDPASRWTTALMAGRFGLGRRGRSHDGGYLLTGGVSGLHPPRWVDFGHIQDVGDHVLAPQLRYCAVHQFVVPGGELDWLPDAARSPAVRALRAALGEGADGLVVQLALDAMSSPRVPDAPSHWRVRGTVAPWYAHELRSYPAGGLLVPLPGAPLHHLTVDVARGRAALNMISAVPLASRAPRPGPGPLHRLGPYVNAGDLELRTAGTGRLIARVPTDAYPSDATCGIVTMPAEPGWEEAEEQALYLTGTGTSGRRETLLTERETTIQTDDALLVLHHRDRAHGNDHAVRVPLRAYVRGRPASAGGICVRQYFNPRAVPGDSVAGSSAARCGDAVVLGVRGTGAYASECVVETDEHGHGLLTLRGERAGTCRVLLAAGPADVPPADPYAPGSARAAYDDEDALGYWAGAGSLAVRVLPDDWHLDDVPRADVDFDLLHREVFAFYEHISSFMRSEVFALADRCKVETYAELIWQMCDPANREKTYYMPPTRDLSGPRARLLLAYLRNVQARVRPPLTAPGPLAAEPAITTRGELWTVLRQAAALELSVMLQYLYAAFSVPTHGAGLAHVRRGQWTAEQLELACGGGGATLDDGMRGSLLTVAREEVIHFLLVNNIIMAMGEPFHIPVIDFATLNAELPVPLDFALKPLSLGSVQRYIAIEQPATLTPRIVHRRTHHPVLQHARRRPARPPHPYRAVGPGRPAGRRGRDRERRIGDPLTRGRPARRRGRGRGTRGDDRRTGALRVHVRGAADARPPGHAVHGPGVAVTAPRQGRPGGKSGA
;
A
#
# COMPACT_ATOMS: atom_id res chain seq x y z
N MET A 1 14.38 -29.76 -12.96
CA MET A 1 13.17 -28.98 -13.29
C MET A 1 12.20 -29.07 -12.12
N SER A 2 12.19 -28.13 -11.17
CA SER A 2 13.04 -26.95 -11.02
C SER A 2 13.01 -26.57 -9.55
N VAL A 3 14.16 -26.60 -8.87
CA VAL A 3 14.36 -25.79 -7.67
C VAL A 3 15.29 -24.65 -8.07
N PHE A 4 14.72 -23.83 -8.96
CA PHE A 4 15.31 -22.67 -9.61
C PHE A 4 16.63 -23.00 -10.31
N ASP A 5 16.54 -23.40 -11.58
CA ASP A 5 17.69 -23.65 -12.46
C ASP A 5 18.69 -22.46 -12.44
N LEU A 6 19.98 -22.73 -12.69
CA LEU A 6 21.02 -21.71 -12.69
C LEU A 6 20.90 -20.80 -13.94
N PRO A 7 21.24 -19.50 -13.86
CA PRO A 7 21.88 -18.81 -12.72
C PRO A 7 20.89 -18.30 -11.66
N ARG A 8 21.37 -18.15 -10.43
CA ARG A 8 20.63 -17.58 -9.29
C ARG A 8 21.30 -16.32 -8.78
N LEU A 9 20.51 -15.34 -8.37
CA LEU A 9 20.95 -14.12 -7.69
C LEU A 9 20.23 -14.03 -6.34
N HIS A 10 20.96 -14.17 -5.24
CA HIS A 10 20.40 -14.18 -3.89
C HIS A 10 20.47 -12.78 -3.26
N PHE A 11 19.46 -12.40 -2.50
CA PHE A 11 19.36 -11.09 -1.87
C PHE A 11 18.84 -11.14 -0.44
N GLU A 12 19.37 -10.25 0.41
CA GLU A 12 18.92 -10.07 1.78
C GLU A 12 18.72 -8.59 2.13
N GLY A 13 18.00 -8.31 3.22
CA GLY A 13 17.93 -6.97 3.79
C GLY A 13 16.73 -6.78 4.70
N THR A 14 16.11 -5.59 4.62
CA THR A 14 14.91 -5.24 5.38
C THR A 14 13.73 -4.94 4.46
N ALA A 15 12.59 -5.61 4.67
CA ALA A 15 11.32 -5.17 4.11
C ALA A 15 10.60 -4.25 5.10
N THR A 16 9.81 -3.29 4.61
CA THR A 16 8.99 -2.41 5.46
C THR A 16 7.53 -2.47 5.04
N THR A 17 6.66 -2.60 6.04
CA THR A 17 5.21 -2.75 5.90
C THR A 17 4.48 -1.67 6.69
N ARG A 18 3.40 -1.14 6.13
CA ARG A 18 2.42 -0.25 6.79
C ARG A 18 1.01 -0.83 6.69
N LEU A 19 0.87 -2.12 7.04
CA LEU A 19 -0.39 -2.84 6.96
C LEU A 19 -1.38 -2.29 8.01
N PRO A 20 -2.64 -1.95 7.67
CA PRO A 20 -3.63 -1.56 8.68
C PRO A 20 -3.96 -2.75 9.57
N THR A 21 -3.65 -2.65 10.87
CA THR A 21 -3.82 -3.74 11.84
C THR A 21 -5.12 -3.68 12.66
N GLY A 22 -5.77 -2.52 12.71
CA GLY A 22 -7.12 -2.36 13.30
C GLY A 22 -8.15 -3.37 12.81
N PRO A 23 -8.24 -3.65 11.48
CA PRO A 23 -9.15 -4.64 10.95
C PRO A 23 -8.97 -6.08 11.49
N ARG A 24 -7.81 -6.41 12.09
CA ARG A 24 -7.52 -7.73 12.67
C ARG A 24 -8.17 -7.98 14.04
N CYS A 25 -8.87 -6.99 14.60
CA CYS A 25 -9.46 -7.03 15.94
C CYS A 25 -10.60 -8.04 16.14
N GLY A 26 -11.18 -8.59 15.07
CA GLY A 26 -12.34 -9.50 15.14
C GLY A 26 -13.68 -8.81 15.43
N LEU A 27 -13.73 -7.47 15.35
CA LEU A 27 -14.93 -6.66 15.52
C LEU A 27 -15.39 -6.01 14.20
N ILE A 28 -15.19 -6.73 13.10
CA ILE A 28 -15.73 -6.34 11.79
C ILE A 28 -16.62 -7.48 11.29
N ASP A 29 -17.86 -7.16 10.97
CA ASP A 29 -18.73 -8.02 10.20
C ASP A 29 -18.53 -7.74 8.70
N PHE A 30 -17.88 -8.67 8.00
CA PHE A 30 -17.67 -8.57 6.56
C PHE A 30 -18.93 -8.95 5.74
N THR A 31 -20.01 -9.43 6.36
CA THR A 31 -21.28 -9.66 5.66
C THR A 31 -22.03 -8.36 5.40
N THR A 32 -21.97 -7.41 6.34
CA THR A 32 -22.65 -6.09 6.24
C THR A 32 -21.69 -4.92 6.01
N HIS A 33 -20.36 -5.14 6.13
CA HIS A 33 -19.34 -4.10 6.22
C HIS A 33 -19.64 -3.12 7.38
N ARG A 34 -19.71 -3.66 8.60
CA ARG A 34 -19.94 -2.89 9.82
C ARG A 34 -18.90 -3.17 10.88
N ALA A 35 -18.48 -2.11 11.56
CA ALA A 35 -17.73 -2.15 12.80
C ALA A 35 -18.66 -2.55 13.96
N LEU A 36 -18.16 -3.34 14.92
CA LEU A 36 -18.95 -3.86 16.05
C LEU A 36 -18.43 -3.37 17.41
N THR A 37 -19.34 -3.11 18.33
CA THR A 37 -19.08 -2.97 19.77
C THR A 37 -19.66 -4.16 20.54
N ASP A 38 -19.49 -4.19 21.87
CA ASP A 38 -20.14 -5.21 22.72
C ASP A 38 -21.68 -5.14 22.67
N ASP A 39 -22.23 -3.96 22.35
CA ASP A 39 -23.67 -3.71 22.21
C ASP A 39 -24.20 -3.97 20.78
N GLY A 40 -23.36 -4.45 19.86
CA GLY A 40 -23.70 -4.68 18.45
C GLY A 40 -23.10 -3.66 17.48
N PRO A 41 -23.66 -3.48 16.26
CA PRO A 41 -23.05 -2.65 15.22
C PRO A 41 -22.91 -1.17 15.61
N PHE A 42 -21.72 -0.60 15.39
CA PHE A 42 -21.47 0.82 15.60
C PHE A 42 -22.18 1.67 14.52
N PRO A 43 -22.99 2.69 14.89
CA PRO A 43 -23.73 3.50 13.93
C PRO A 43 -22.84 4.27 12.92
N ALA A 44 -23.24 4.27 11.64
CA ALA A 44 -22.50 4.87 10.52
C ALA A 44 -22.57 6.41 10.43
N ASP A 45 -23.40 7.03 11.27
CA ASP A 45 -23.57 8.47 11.43
C ASP A 45 -22.75 9.06 12.60
N ARG A 46 -22.21 8.21 13.49
CA ARG A 46 -21.41 8.65 14.64
C ARG A 46 -19.95 8.92 14.26
N PRO A 47 -19.26 9.86 14.94
CA PRO A 47 -17.86 10.16 14.64
C PRO A 47 -16.94 8.96 14.84
N ALA A 48 -16.12 8.65 13.83
CA ALA A 48 -15.12 7.57 13.88
C ALA A 48 -14.17 7.65 15.09
N THR A 49 -13.87 8.86 15.58
CA THR A 49 -13.10 9.10 16.80
C THR A 49 -13.66 8.39 18.03
N GLU A 50 -14.98 8.22 18.14
CA GLU A 50 -15.64 7.52 19.25
C GLU A 50 -15.37 6.01 19.19
N TYR A 51 -15.44 5.43 17.99
CA TYR A 51 -15.11 4.02 17.77
C TYR A 51 -13.60 3.75 17.94
N HIS A 52 -12.72 4.65 17.48
CA HIS A 52 -11.28 4.53 17.69
C HIS A 52 -10.93 4.60 19.18
N ALA A 53 -11.65 5.43 19.94
CA ALA A 53 -11.53 5.49 21.39
C ALA A 53 -12.12 4.25 22.10
N PHE A 54 -13.16 3.62 21.56
CA PHE A 54 -13.65 2.31 22.01
C PHE A 54 -12.60 1.21 21.79
N LEU A 55 -12.07 1.07 20.57
CA LEU A 55 -10.99 0.12 20.27
C LEU A 55 -9.76 0.36 21.16
N HIS A 56 -9.37 1.63 21.36
CA HIS A 56 -8.24 1.95 22.24
C HIS A 56 -8.52 1.65 23.72
N ARG A 57 -9.76 1.72 24.21
CA ARG A 57 -10.12 1.27 25.58
C ARG A 57 -10.21 -0.26 25.70
N ARG A 58 -10.42 -0.99 24.60
CA ARG A 58 -10.66 -2.43 24.59
C ARG A 58 -9.35 -3.24 24.59
N GLY A 59 -9.39 -4.37 25.30
CA GLY A 59 -8.41 -5.45 25.17
C GLY A 59 -7.07 -5.16 25.87
N PRO A 60 -6.17 -6.14 25.94
CA PRO A 60 -4.91 -5.99 26.67
C PRO A 60 -4.02 -4.92 26.04
N HIS A 61 -3.64 -3.95 26.86
CA HIS A 61 -2.68 -2.92 26.54
C HIS A 61 -1.23 -3.39 26.73
N PHE A 62 -0.28 -2.86 25.95
CA PHE A 62 1.14 -3.22 26.07
C PHE A 62 2.12 -2.05 25.89
N ASP A 63 3.32 -2.22 26.45
CA ASP A 63 4.41 -1.24 26.46
C ASP A 63 5.33 -1.33 25.22
N GLY A 64 6.36 -0.47 25.18
CA GLY A 64 7.33 -0.44 24.09
C GLY A 64 8.26 -1.64 23.97
N ASP A 65 8.29 -2.55 24.95
CA ASP A 65 8.99 -3.84 24.92
C ASP A 65 8.01 -5.00 24.65
N GLY A 66 6.72 -4.72 24.44
CA GLY A 66 5.68 -5.72 24.21
C GLY A 66 5.14 -6.40 25.47
N ARG A 67 5.46 -5.90 26.67
CA ARG A 67 4.90 -6.42 27.93
C ARG A 67 3.50 -5.87 28.14
N GLN A 68 2.58 -6.73 28.57
CA GLN A 68 1.22 -6.30 28.93
C GLN A 68 1.26 -5.34 30.13
N ARG A 69 0.58 -4.19 30.01
CA ARG A 69 0.45 -3.17 31.06
C ARG A 69 -0.84 -2.37 30.89
N PRO A 70 -1.60 -2.05 31.96
CA PRO A 70 -2.80 -1.21 31.87
C PRO A 70 -2.55 0.22 31.34
N ASP A 71 -1.34 0.77 31.54
CA ASP A 71 -0.89 2.06 30.99
C ASP A 71 -0.18 1.93 29.63
N GLY A 72 -0.27 0.76 28.98
CA GLY A 72 0.31 0.49 27.69
C GLY A 72 -0.28 1.34 26.56
N ARG A 73 0.57 2.06 25.83
CA ARG A 73 0.16 2.93 24.71
C ARG A 73 -0.39 2.19 23.49
N PHE A 74 -0.10 0.90 23.37
CA PHE A 74 -0.71 0.03 22.35
C PHE A 74 -1.93 -0.70 22.96
N SER A 75 -2.98 -0.92 22.17
CA SER A 75 -4.07 -1.86 22.49
C SER A 75 -4.11 -2.93 21.41
N VAL A 76 -4.30 -4.20 21.79
CA VAL A 76 -4.48 -5.30 20.82
C VAL A 76 -5.74 -5.09 19.96
N ALA A 77 -6.80 -4.45 20.47
CA ALA A 77 -8.02 -4.21 19.72
C ALA A 77 -7.93 -3.02 18.74
N ARG A 78 -7.09 -2.02 19.00
CA ARG A 78 -6.73 -1.00 17.98
C ARG A 78 -5.60 -1.46 17.05
N GLY A 79 -4.81 -2.46 17.44
CA GLY A 79 -3.60 -2.86 16.73
C GLY A 79 -2.41 -1.94 17.02
N TRP A 80 -1.28 -2.20 16.35
CA TRP A 80 -0.03 -1.44 16.55
C TRP A 80 0.28 -0.45 15.42
N ASP A 81 -0.29 -0.67 14.24
CA ASP A 81 -0.29 0.26 13.10
C ASP A 81 -1.73 0.40 12.59
N PHE A 82 -2.45 1.43 13.05
CA PHE A 82 -3.87 1.66 12.78
C PHE A 82 -4.08 2.73 11.70
N ASP A 83 -3.13 3.67 11.61
CA ASP A 83 -3.02 4.65 10.53
C ASP A 83 -2.23 4.09 9.32
N GLY A 84 -1.93 2.78 9.33
CA GLY A 84 -1.31 2.03 8.24
C GLY A 84 -2.06 2.20 6.92
N ASN A 85 -1.29 2.40 5.84
CA ASN A 85 -1.77 2.78 4.51
C ASN A 85 -1.54 1.70 3.43
N GLY A 86 -1.23 0.49 3.86
CA GLY A 86 -0.90 -0.66 3.03
C GLY A 86 0.42 -0.52 2.25
N HIS A 87 1.30 0.45 2.56
CA HIS A 87 2.56 0.60 1.81
C HIS A 87 3.53 -0.56 2.08
N PHE A 88 4.18 -1.05 1.02
CA PHE A 88 5.26 -2.02 1.04
C PHE A 88 6.46 -1.52 0.24
N TRP A 89 7.68 -1.80 0.72
CA TRP A 89 8.93 -1.67 -0.04
C TRP A 89 10.06 -2.49 0.59
N LEU A 90 11.12 -2.71 -0.19
CA LEU A 90 12.36 -3.36 0.24
C LEU A 90 13.49 -2.32 0.37
N ASP A 91 14.42 -2.57 1.28
CA ASP A 91 15.82 -2.12 1.23
C ASP A 91 16.67 -3.38 1.34
N ALA A 92 16.87 -4.03 0.19
CA ALA A 92 17.54 -5.31 0.05
C ALA A 92 18.63 -5.24 -1.02
N ARG A 93 19.64 -6.11 -0.92
CA ARG A 93 20.81 -6.13 -1.80
C ARG A 93 21.15 -7.54 -2.23
N ILE A 94 21.63 -7.66 -3.45
CA ILE A 94 22.20 -8.89 -3.98
C ILE A 94 23.48 -9.22 -3.21
N THR A 95 23.54 -10.37 -2.53
CA THR A 95 24.67 -10.79 -1.70
C THR A 95 25.53 -11.85 -2.39
N ARG A 96 24.91 -12.72 -3.20
CA ARG A 96 25.57 -13.85 -3.87
C ARG A 96 24.98 -14.08 -5.26
N THR A 97 25.80 -14.67 -6.13
CA THR A 97 25.40 -15.15 -7.46
C THR A 97 25.90 -16.57 -7.68
N GLU A 98 25.07 -17.42 -8.26
CA GLU A 98 25.44 -18.77 -8.73
C GLU A 98 25.24 -18.83 -10.24
N THR A 99 26.15 -19.45 -10.99
CA THR A 99 26.13 -19.46 -12.46
C THR A 99 26.47 -20.83 -13.04
N PRO A 100 25.92 -21.21 -14.22
CA PRO A 100 26.32 -22.44 -14.90
C PRO A 100 27.82 -22.43 -15.21
N GLY A 101 28.56 -23.40 -14.65
CA GLY A 101 30.02 -23.55 -14.87
C GLY A 101 30.87 -23.83 -13.62
N GLY A 102 30.33 -23.69 -12.41
CA GLY A 102 31.04 -24.08 -11.18
C GLY A 102 31.09 -25.62 -10.98
N PRO A 103 32.11 -26.16 -10.29
CA PRO A 103 32.15 -27.59 -9.97
C PRO A 103 31.03 -27.97 -8.99
N PRO A 104 30.41 -29.16 -9.11
CA PRO A 104 29.38 -29.60 -8.16
C PRO A 104 29.94 -29.69 -6.73
N GLY A 105 29.38 -28.91 -5.80
CA GLY A 105 29.85 -28.83 -4.40
C GLY A 105 30.88 -27.71 -4.13
N GLU A 106 31.63 -27.26 -5.15
CA GLU A 106 32.50 -26.07 -5.06
C GLU A 106 31.78 -24.81 -5.60
N GLU A 107 30.49 -24.69 -5.31
CA GLU A 107 29.70 -23.49 -5.63
C GLU A 107 29.99 -22.35 -4.62
N ASN A 108 30.76 -22.64 -3.56
CA ASN A 108 31.58 -21.68 -2.81
C ASN A 108 32.94 -21.51 -3.55
N GLY A 109 33.41 -20.29 -3.82
CA GLY A 109 33.69 -19.30 -2.78
C GLY A 109 35.18 -19.05 -2.56
N HIS A 110 36.08 -19.63 -3.38
CA HIS A 110 37.47 -19.19 -3.47
C HIS A 110 37.53 -17.71 -3.87
N GLN A 111 38.13 -16.86 -3.03
CA GLN A 111 38.07 -15.39 -3.11
C GLN A 111 39.03 -14.78 -4.15
N ASP A 112 39.54 -15.59 -5.08
CA ASP A 112 40.64 -15.25 -5.98
C ASP A 112 40.16 -14.61 -7.31
N GLY A 113 38.85 -14.44 -7.49
CA GLY A 113 38.22 -13.73 -8.61
C GLY A 113 37.46 -12.47 -8.19
N PRO A 114 37.36 -11.43 -9.04
CA PRO A 114 36.58 -10.24 -8.74
C PRO A 114 35.08 -10.57 -8.70
N ALA A 115 34.42 -10.26 -7.58
CA ALA A 115 32.98 -10.49 -7.39
C ALA A 115 32.14 -9.80 -8.49
N ASP A 116 31.03 -10.44 -8.89
CA ASP A 116 30.15 -9.94 -9.95
C ASP A 116 29.66 -8.50 -9.62
N PRO A 117 29.74 -7.54 -10.58
CA PRO A 117 29.27 -6.18 -10.37
C PRO A 117 27.82 -6.00 -9.90
N VAL A 118 26.96 -7.02 -9.99
CA VAL A 118 25.60 -6.98 -9.42
C VAL A 118 25.59 -7.09 -7.88
N VAL A 119 26.61 -7.68 -7.26
CA VAL A 119 26.71 -7.83 -5.79
C VAL A 119 26.81 -6.46 -5.11
N GLY A 120 26.06 -6.30 -4.01
CA GLY A 120 25.82 -5.02 -3.33
C GLY A 120 24.78 -4.11 -4.01
N GLY A 121 24.36 -4.44 -5.24
CA GLY A 121 23.30 -3.76 -5.97
C GLY A 121 21.93 -3.98 -5.33
N GLY A 122 21.08 -2.96 -5.37
CA GLY A 122 19.76 -2.96 -4.74
C GLY A 122 18.73 -3.83 -5.46
N VAL A 123 17.79 -4.37 -4.68
CA VAL A 123 16.58 -5.06 -5.14
C VAL A 123 15.37 -4.26 -4.66
N ASP A 124 14.54 -3.83 -5.60
CA ASP A 124 13.44 -2.90 -5.37
C ASP A 124 12.11 -3.43 -5.93
N VAL A 125 11.01 -3.08 -5.25
CA VAL A 125 9.64 -3.26 -5.74
C VAL A 125 8.89 -1.94 -5.71
N TRP A 126 8.18 -1.67 -6.81
CA TRP A 126 7.46 -0.42 -7.05
C TRP A 126 5.98 -0.69 -7.28
N GLY A 127 5.16 0.34 -7.12
CA GLY A 127 3.77 0.29 -7.49
C GLY A 127 3.57 0.30 -9.01
N HIS A 128 2.32 0.12 -9.42
CA HIS A 128 1.90 0.35 -10.80
C HIS A 128 2.04 1.84 -11.15
N TYR A 129 2.42 2.14 -12.40
CA TYR A 129 2.28 3.47 -12.97
C TYR A 129 0.80 3.90 -12.93
N ASN A 130 0.52 5.11 -12.44
CA ASN A 130 -0.82 5.70 -12.49
C ASN A 130 -0.87 6.69 -13.66
N PRO A 131 -1.71 6.45 -14.69
CA PRO A 131 -1.76 7.30 -15.88
C PRO A 131 -2.40 8.67 -15.61
N TYR A 132 -3.47 8.75 -14.80
CA TYR A 132 -4.16 9.99 -14.44
C TYR A 132 -3.23 10.99 -13.74
N LEU A 133 -2.43 10.49 -12.80
CA LEU A 133 -1.40 11.25 -12.08
C LEU A 133 -0.08 11.37 -12.87
N ARG A 134 0.04 10.69 -14.02
CA ARG A 134 1.25 10.54 -14.85
C ARG A 134 2.50 10.18 -14.03
N THR A 135 2.38 9.30 -13.02
CA THR A 135 3.44 9.06 -12.03
C THR A 135 3.76 7.58 -11.76
N THR A 136 5.06 7.29 -11.60
CA THR A 136 5.64 6.00 -11.16
C THR A 136 5.86 5.93 -9.65
N VAL A 137 5.61 7.01 -8.90
CA VAL A 137 5.98 7.15 -7.46
C VAL A 137 5.10 6.31 -6.51
N ASN A 138 4.13 5.56 -7.06
CA ASN A 138 3.34 4.60 -6.28
C ASN A 138 4.24 3.54 -5.62
N ARG A 139 3.90 3.16 -4.39
CA ARG A 139 4.53 2.03 -3.71
C ARG A 139 3.84 0.71 -4.06
N ALA A 140 4.57 -0.39 -3.87
CA ALA A 140 3.97 -1.71 -3.73
C ALA A 140 3.00 -1.71 -2.52
N ARG A 141 2.17 -2.75 -2.41
CA ARG A 141 1.21 -2.91 -1.33
C ARG A 141 1.43 -4.17 -0.51
N VAL A 142 1.00 -4.08 0.75
CA VAL A 142 0.70 -5.17 1.65
C VAL A 142 -0.74 -5.00 2.12
N LEU A 143 -1.53 -6.07 2.11
CA LEU A 143 -2.95 -6.06 2.48
C LEU A 143 -3.39 -7.42 3.04
N ASP A 144 -4.48 -7.45 3.79
CA ASP A 144 -5.20 -8.68 4.10
C ASP A 144 -6.42 -8.80 3.19
N VAL A 145 -6.64 -9.98 2.60
CA VAL A 145 -7.90 -10.27 1.90
C VAL A 145 -9.01 -10.62 2.90
N ASP A 146 -8.66 -11.37 3.94
CA ASP A 146 -9.45 -11.60 5.13
C ASP A 146 -8.67 -11.12 6.37
N PRO A 147 -8.91 -9.88 6.85
CA PRO A 147 -8.25 -9.38 8.07
C PRO A 147 -8.53 -10.19 9.34
N ALA A 148 -9.57 -11.04 9.36
CA ALA A 148 -9.81 -11.98 10.45
C ALA A 148 -8.98 -13.28 10.32
N SER A 149 -8.06 -13.36 9.34
CA SER A 149 -7.21 -14.51 9.04
C SER A 149 -5.76 -14.13 8.73
N ARG A 150 -4.82 -14.60 9.54
CA ARG A 150 -3.37 -14.35 9.41
C ARG A 150 -2.79 -14.93 8.12
N TRP A 151 -3.44 -15.96 7.58
CA TRP A 151 -3.09 -16.67 6.35
C TRP A 151 -3.32 -15.87 5.05
N THR A 152 -3.83 -14.63 5.10
CA THR A 152 -4.20 -13.87 3.90
C THR A 152 -3.43 -12.56 3.69
N THR A 153 -2.33 -12.37 4.44
CA THR A 153 -1.42 -11.23 4.29
C THR A 153 -0.72 -11.29 2.93
N ALA A 154 -1.22 -10.57 1.93
CA ALA A 154 -0.72 -10.57 0.55
C ALA A 154 0.24 -9.41 0.28
N LEU A 155 1.19 -9.63 -0.64
CA LEU A 155 1.96 -8.56 -1.28
C LEU A 155 1.39 -8.24 -2.66
N MET A 156 1.72 -7.06 -3.20
CA MET A 156 1.37 -6.66 -4.56
C MET A 156 2.36 -5.63 -5.10
N ALA A 157 3.12 -5.99 -6.14
CA ALA A 157 3.96 -5.05 -6.89
C ALA A 157 3.28 -4.64 -8.22
N GLY A 158 3.82 -3.60 -8.85
CA GLY A 158 3.54 -3.24 -10.25
C GLY A 158 4.79 -3.23 -11.13
N ARG A 159 5.97 -3.03 -10.53
CA ARG A 159 7.27 -3.31 -11.17
C ARG A 159 8.30 -3.85 -10.19
N PHE A 160 9.20 -4.68 -10.72
CA PHE A 160 10.42 -5.14 -10.09
C PHE A 160 11.64 -4.36 -10.63
N GLY A 161 12.70 -4.22 -9.83
CA GLY A 161 13.96 -3.60 -10.26
C GLY A 161 15.17 -4.20 -9.54
N LEU A 162 16.27 -4.43 -10.26
CA LEU A 162 17.45 -5.12 -9.75
C LEU A 162 18.76 -4.46 -10.20
N GLY A 163 19.76 -4.48 -9.31
CA GLY A 163 21.15 -4.08 -9.57
C GLY A 163 21.46 -2.60 -9.37
N ARG A 164 20.52 -1.80 -8.84
CA ARG A 164 20.70 -0.35 -8.61
C ARG A 164 21.90 -0.05 -7.70
N ARG A 165 22.76 0.89 -8.10
CA ARG A 165 23.89 1.37 -7.28
C ARG A 165 23.63 2.82 -6.83
N GLY A 166 23.76 3.09 -5.52
CA GLY A 166 23.42 4.40 -4.96
C GLY A 166 21.92 4.73 -5.06
N ARG A 167 21.58 5.99 -5.24
CA ARG A 167 20.23 6.44 -5.62
C ARG A 167 19.99 6.15 -7.10
N SER A 168 18.73 6.15 -7.53
CA SER A 168 18.34 5.90 -8.93
C SER A 168 18.91 6.89 -9.97
N HIS A 169 19.46 8.02 -9.53
CA HIS A 169 20.21 8.98 -10.36
C HIS A 169 21.74 8.89 -10.23
N ASP A 170 22.26 8.20 -9.20
CA ASP A 170 23.70 7.98 -9.03
C ASP A 170 24.19 6.78 -9.86
N GLY A 171 23.32 5.76 -9.99
CA GLY A 171 23.56 4.56 -10.78
C GLY A 171 22.23 3.89 -11.13
N GLY A 172 22.05 3.57 -12.42
CA GLY A 172 20.84 2.95 -12.93
C GLY A 172 20.61 1.53 -12.40
N TYR A 173 19.42 1.01 -12.66
CA TYR A 173 19.17 -0.43 -12.57
C TYR A 173 19.91 -1.18 -13.70
N LEU A 174 20.17 -2.46 -13.48
CA LEU A 174 20.57 -3.38 -14.55
C LEU A 174 19.33 -3.95 -15.25
N LEU A 175 18.25 -4.13 -14.49
CA LEU A 175 17.01 -4.75 -14.92
C LEU A 175 15.81 -4.04 -14.27
N THR A 176 14.73 -3.84 -15.01
CA THR A 176 13.40 -3.64 -14.42
C THR A 176 12.35 -4.45 -15.19
N GLY A 177 11.15 -4.63 -14.65
CA GLY A 177 10.05 -5.18 -15.45
C GLY A 177 8.69 -5.18 -14.76
N GLY A 178 7.64 -5.43 -15.55
CA GLY A 178 6.24 -5.46 -15.11
C GLY A 178 5.90 -6.63 -14.18
N VAL A 179 5.13 -6.34 -13.13
CA VAL A 179 4.58 -7.36 -12.20
C VAL A 179 3.08 -7.14 -12.05
N SER A 180 2.30 -8.21 -11.94
CA SER A 180 0.84 -8.17 -11.88
C SER A 180 0.26 -9.23 -10.92
N GLY A 181 -1.03 -9.08 -10.58
CA GLY A 181 -1.75 -9.96 -9.66
C GLY A 181 -1.48 -9.67 -8.17
N LEU A 182 -2.03 -10.51 -7.30
CA LEU A 182 -1.69 -10.56 -5.88
C LEU A 182 -0.61 -11.64 -5.66
N HIS A 183 0.23 -11.45 -4.64
CA HIS A 183 1.30 -12.38 -4.29
C HIS A 183 0.95 -13.01 -2.92
N PRO A 184 0.27 -14.17 -2.91
CA PRO A 184 -0.19 -14.80 -1.68
C PRO A 184 0.98 -15.18 -0.75
N PRO A 185 0.73 -15.30 0.57
CA PRO A 185 1.66 -15.97 1.46
C PRO A 185 1.56 -17.49 1.25
N ARG A 186 2.70 -18.15 1.05
CA ARG A 186 2.87 -19.60 0.96
C ARG A 186 3.78 -20.08 2.09
N TRP A 187 3.67 -21.37 2.43
CA TRP A 187 4.45 -22.02 3.50
C TRP A 187 4.53 -21.16 4.76
N VAL A 188 3.37 -20.64 5.18
CA VAL A 188 3.27 -19.83 6.39
C VAL A 188 3.67 -20.69 7.58
N ASP A 189 4.58 -20.18 8.39
CA ASP A 189 5.13 -20.85 9.56
C ASP A 189 4.94 -19.93 10.78
N PHE A 190 4.08 -20.35 11.71
CA PHE A 190 3.81 -19.63 12.96
C PHE A 190 4.78 -20.00 14.10
N GLY A 191 5.69 -20.94 13.87
CA GLY A 191 6.73 -21.42 14.78
C GLY A 191 8.16 -21.06 14.35
N HIS A 192 8.35 -20.37 13.22
CA HIS A 192 9.65 -20.16 12.57
C HIS A 192 10.75 -19.60 13.47
N ILE A 193 10.38 -18.82 14.50
CA ILE A 193 11.28 -18.49 15.61
C ILE A 193 10.74 -19.13 16.88
N GLN A 194 11.49 -20.08 17.44
CA GLN A 194 11.04 -20.86 18.60
C GLN A 194 10.92 -20.00 19.85
N ASP A 195 11.98 -19.33 20.29
CA ASP A 195 11.95 -18.36 21.39
C ASP A 195 11.91 -16.90 20.91
N VAL A 196 10.85 -16.17 21.30
CA VAL A 196 10.70 -14.72 21.09
C VAL A 196 10.51 -13.95 22.40
N GLY A 197 10.57 -14.65 23.55
CA GLY A 197 10.24 -14.15 24.88
C GLY A 197 8.75 -13.83 25.11
N ASP A 198 8.43 -13.44 26.35
CA ASP A 198 7.08 -13.00 26.76
C ASP A 198 6.73 -11.65 26.11
N HIS A 199 6.02 -11.70 24.98
CA HIS A 199 5.66 -10.53 24.18
C HIS A 199 4.24 -10.67 23.64
N VAL A 200 3.38 -9.65 23.80
CA VAL A 200 1.95 -9.74 23.42
C VAL A 200 1.75 -10.05 21.93
N LEU A 201 2.64 -9.58 21.06
CA LEU A 201 2.66 -9.91 19.62
C LEU A 201 3.52 -11.15 19.27
N ALA A 202 3.77 -12.07 20.21
CA ALA A 202 4.59 -13.26 19.95
C ALA A 202 4.18 -14.04 18.67
N PRO A 203 2.88 -14.27 18.36
CA PRO A 203 2.49 -14.95 17.12
C PRO A 203 2.90 -14.23 15.83
N GLN A 204 3.11 -12.91 15.85
CA GLN A 204 3.63 -12.13 14.72
C GLN A 204 5.17 -12.05 14.74
N LEU A 205 5.80 -12.16 15.91
CA LEU A 205 7.26 -12.23 16.02
C LEU A 205 7.84 -13.58 15.59
N ARG A 206 7.05 -14.66 15.72
CA ARG A 206 7.40 -16.00 15.24
C ARG A 206 7.12 -16.23 13.75
N TYR A 207 6.29 -15.38 13.15
CA TYR A 207 5.75 -15.57 11.80
C TYR A 207 6.84 -15.52 10.72
N CYS A 208 6.78 -16.48 9.81
CA CYS A 208 7.43 -16.44 8.50
C CYS A 208 6.40 -16.73 7.41
N ALA A 209 6.55 -16.12 6.24
CA ALA A 209 5.82 -16.51 5.03
C ALA A 209 6.67 -16.30 3.78
N VAL A 210 6.53 -17.22 2.82
CA VAL A 210 7.17 -17.15 1.50
C VAL A 210 6.21 -16.48 0.53
N HIS A 211 6.70 -15.47 -0.20
CA HIS A 211 6.01 -14.84 -1.31
C HIS A 211 6.77 -15.10 -2.60
N GLN A 212 6.04 -15.31 -3.69
CA GLN A 212 6.61 -15.51 -5.01
C GLN A 212 5.79 -14.74 -6.04
N PHE A 213 6.49 -14.16 -7.01
CA PHE A 213 5.92 -13.60 -8.22
C PHE A 213 6.90 -13.79 -9.38
N VAL A 214 6.45 -13.50 -10.61
CA VAL A 214 7.28 -13.55 -11.80
C VAL A 214 7.31 -12.20 -12.51
N VAL A 215 8.37 -12.00 -13.29
CA VAL A 215 8.51 -10.93 -14.26
C VAL A 215 8.58 -11.60 -15.63
N PRO A 216 7.48 -11.62 -16.42
CA PRO A 216 7.44 -12.32 -17.71
C PRO A 216 8.49 -11.81 -18.70
N GLY A 217 8.96 -12.68 -19.60
CA GLY A 217 10.02 -12.34 -20.57
C GLY A 217 9.72 -11.10 -21.42
N GLY A 218 8.46 -10.93 -21.84
CA GLY A 218 7.98 -9.76 -22.60
C GLY A 218 7.80 -8.47 -21.79
N GLU A 219 7.95 -8.51 -20.47
CA GLU A 219 7.82 -7.37 -19.55
C GLU A 219 9.18 -6.90 -19.00
N LEU A 220 10.31 -7.45 -19.50
CA LEU A 220 11.66 -7.21 -18.96
C LEU A 220 12.48 -6.18 -19.76
N ASP A 221 12.74 -5.05 -19.11
CA ASP A 221 13.61 -3.97 -19.58
C ASP A 221 15.07 -4.21 -19.12
N TRP A 222 15.90 -4.75 -20.02
CA TRP A 222 17.35 -4.92 -19.82
C TRP A 222 18.09 -3.63 -20.14
N LEU A 223 18.70 -3.00 -19.14
CA LEU A 223 19.30 -1.66 -19.26
C LEU A 223 20.77 -1.70 -19.69
N PRO A 224 21.38 -0.59 -20.17
CA PRO A 224 22.69 -0.62 -20.84
C PRO A 224 23.83 -1.23 -20.01
N ASP A 225 23.85 -1.01 -18.68
CA ASP A 225 24.86 -1.58 -17.79
C ASP A 225 24.70 -3.09 -17.54
N ALA A 226 23.55 -3.70 -17.88
CA ALA A 226 23.26 -5.13 -17.63
C ALA A 226 24.34 -6.08 -18.17
N ALA A 227 24.91 -5.75 -19.33
CA ALA A 227 25.95 -6.54 -19.97
C ALA A 227 27.25 -6.66 -19.15
N ARG A 228 27.45 -5.79 -18.15
CA ARG A 228 28.64 -5.74 -17.28
C ARG A 228 28.64 -6.79 -16.17
N SER A 229 27.50 -7.37 -15.84
CA SER A 229 27.36 -8.46 -14.87
C SER A 229 27.27 -9.81 -15.61
N PRO A 230 28.24 -10.73 -15.43
CA PRO A 230 28.13 -12.11 -15.90
C PRO A 230 26.83 -12.81 -15.48
N ALA A 231 26.39 -12.68 -14.22
CA ALA A 231 25.17 -13.31 -13.71
C ALA A 231 23.90 -12.75 -14.38
N VAL A 232 23.79 -11.43 -14.53
CA VAL A 232 22.66 -10.80 -15.24
C VAL A 232 22.68 -11.15 -16.74
N ARG A 233 23.87 -11.27 -17.35
CA ARG A 233 24.01 -11.75 -18.73
C ARG A 233 23.56 -13.21 -18.88
N ALA A 234 23.88 -14.06 -17.90
CA ALA A 234 23.45 -15.47 -17.88
C ALA A 234 21.93 -15.60 -17.66
N LEU A 235 21.29 -14.76 -16.83
CA LEU A 235 19.83 -14.68 -16.74
C LEU A 235 19.22 -14.34 -18.11
N ARG A 236 19.80 -13.38 -18.83
CA ARG A 236 19.35 -13.02 -20.18
C ARG A 236 19.55 -14.14 -21.21
N ALA A 237 20.60 -14.95 -21.06
CA ALA A 237 20.84 -16.12 -21.90
C ALA A 237 19.79 -17.21 -21.65
N ALA A 238 19.43 -17.49 -20.39
CA ALA A 238 18.41 -18.47 -20.05
C ALA A 238 17.04 -18.19 -20.69
N LEU A 239 16.65 -16.92 -20.83
CA LEU A 239 15.45 -16.52 -21.58
C LEU A 239 15.56 -16.78 -23.09
N GLY A 240 16.76 -16.68 -23.67
CA GLY A 240 17.03 -17.09 -25.05
C GLY A 240 17.10 -18.61 -25.25
N GLU A 241 17.34 -19.36 -24.16
CA GLU A 241 17.45 -20.83 -24.13
C GLU A 241 16.14 -21.53 -23.72
N GLY A 242 15.07 -20.76 -23.43
CA GLY A 242 13.70 -21.28 -23.24
C GLY A 242 13.02 -20.94 -21.91
N ALA A 243 13.57 -20.06 -21.08
CA ALA A 243 12.85 -19.54 -19.91
C ALA A 243 11.81 -18.48 -20.30
N ASP A 244 10.58 -18.62 -19.79
CA ASP A 244 9.44 -17.73 -20.06
C ASP A 244 9.50 -16.40 -19.30
N GLY A 245 10.44 -16.25 -18.35
CA GLY A 245 10.65 -15.03 -17.58
C GLY A 245 11.61 -15.25 -16.43
N LEU A 246 11.48 -14.43 -15.39
CA LEU A 246 12.22 -14.54 -14.13
C LEU A 246 11.26 -14.75 -12.95
N VAL A 247 11.58 -15.68 -12.07
CA VAL A 247 10.92 -15.83 -10.77
C VAL A 247 11.66 -15.00 -9.72
N VAL A 248 10.90 -14.34 -8.85
CA VAL A 248 11.39 -13.68 -7.64
C VAL A 248 10.68 -14.31 -6.46
N GLN A 249 11.42 -15.07 -5.65
CA GLN A 249 10.94 -15.62 -4.39
C GLN A 249 11.60 -14.88 -3.22
N LEU A 250 10.83 -14.60 -2.17
CA LEU A 250 11.33 -14.03 -0.92
C LEU A 250 10.56 -14.54 0.28
N ALA A 251 11.22 -14.69 1.42
CA ALA A 251 10.59 -14.88 2.71
C ALA A 251 10.57 -13.56 3.49
N LEU A 252 9.50 -13.32 4.25
CA LEU A 252 9.40 -12.27 5.26
C LEU A 252 9.36 -12.91 6.63
N ASP A 253 10.36 -12.63 7.47
CA ASP A 253 10.48 -13.18 8.82
C ASP A 253 11.01 -12.13 9.83
N ALA A 254 11.15 -12.52 11.12
CA ALA A 254 11.84 -11.75 12.15
C ALA A 254 11.37 -10.29 12.37
N MET A 255 10.04 -10.08 12.42
CA MET A 255 9.41 -8.78 12.65
C MET A 255 10.08 -7.94 13.78
N SER A 256 10.30 -6.66 13.54
CA SER A 256 10.72 -5.68 14.55
C SER A 256 9.63 -5.45 15.60
N SER A 257 9.95 -5.51 16.90
CA SER A 257 8.96 -5.16 17.95
C SER A 257 8.58 -3.67 17.83
N PRO A 258 7.30 -3.30 17.66
CA PRO A 258 6.90 -1.92 17.38
C PRO A 258 7.23 -0.99 18.56
N ARG A 259 7.91 0.13 18.27
CA ARG A 259 8.45 1.05 19.30
C ARG A 259 7.66 2.34 19.48
N VAL A 260 6.64 2.60 18.66
CA VAL A 260 5.60 3.63 18.80
C VAL A 260 4.35 3.09 18.08
N PRO A 261 3.10 3.41 18.51
CA PRO A 261 1.91 3.20 17.68
C PRO A 261 2.03 3.87 16.32
N ASP A 262 1.37 3.31 15.30
CA ASP A 262 1.23 3.89 13.95
C ASP A 262 2.57 4.02 13.19
N ALA A 263 3.63 3.36 13.70
CA ALA A 263 4.95 3.25 13.09
C ALA A 263 5.05 2.04 12.13
N PRO A 264 5.78 2.15 11.01
CA PRO A 264 6.01 1.03 10.09
C PRO A 264 6.61 -0.19 10.79
N SER A 265 6.17 -1.38 10.39
CA SER A 265 6.73 -2.66 10.84
C SER A 265 7.80 -3.13 9.86
N HIS A 266 9.01 -3.41 10.37
CA HIS A 266 10.14 -3.90 9.59
C HIS A 266 10.30 -5.41 9.75
N TRP A 267 10.74 -6.08 8.68
CA TRP A 267 10.93 -7.53 8.61
C TRP A 267 12.30 -7.84 8.00
N ARG A 268 12.93 -8.95 8.39
CA ARG A 268 14.04 -9.50 7.60
C ARG A 268 13.44 -9.99 6.28
N VAL A 269 14.12 -9.69 5.17
CA VAL A 269 13.83 -10.29 3.87
C VAL A 269 15.06 -11.06 3.40
N ARG A 270 14.82 -12.24 2.85
CA ARG A 270 15.79 -13.10 2.16
C ARG A 270 15.11 -13.67 0.92
N GLY A 271 15.83 -13.86 -0.18
CA GLY A 271 15.20 -14.28 -1.42
C GLY A 271 16.18 -14.58 -2.55
N THR A 272 15.62 -15.08 -3.66
CA THR A 272 16.37 -15.50 -4.86
C THR A 272 15.65 -15.03 -6.11
N VAL A 273 16.41 -14.58 -7.11
CA VAL A 273 15.97 -14.34 -8.49
C VAL A 273 16.61 -15.37 -9.42
N ALA A 274 15.82 -16.00 -10.28
CA ALA A 274 16.24 -17.08 -11.18
C ALA A 274 15.36 -17.12 -12.45
N PRO A 275 15.72 -17.91 -13.48
CA PRO A 275 14.83 -18.24 -14.59
C PRO A 275 13.51 -18.85 -14.12
N TRP A 276 12.43 -18.60 -14.85
CA TRP A 276 11.10 -19.16 -14.64
C TRP A 276 10.56 -19.80 -15.94
N TYR A 277 9.75 -20.84 -15.80
CA TYR A 277 9.13 -21.56 -16.91
C TYR A 277 7.60 -21.64 -16.72
N ALA A 278 6.82 -21.48 -17.79
CA ALA A 278 5.37 -21.33 -17.73
C ALA A 278 4.57 -22.58 -17.28
N HIS A 279 5.25 -23.71 -17.07
CA HIS A 279 4.71 -24.90 -16.42
C HIS A 279 4.82 -24.85 -14.88
N GLU A 280 5.66 -23.97 -14.33
CA GLU A 280 5.72 -23.64 -12.91
C GLU A 280 4.66 -22.59 -12.54
N LEU A 281 4.13 -22.63 -11.31
CA LEU A 281 3.24 -21.59 -10.81
C LEU A 281 4.00 -20.29 -10.51
N ARG A 282 3.38 -19.15 -10.82
CA ARG A 282 3.99 -17.82 -10.61
C ARG A 282 4.08 -17.46 -9.13
N SER A 283 3.19 -18.04 -8.31
CA SER A 283 2.97 -17.69 -6.90
C SER A 283 3.20 -18.83 -5.91
N TYR A 284 3.73 -19.98 -6.36
CA TYR A 284 3.98 -21.15 -5.51
C TYR A 284 5.36 -21.76 -5.84
N PRO A 285 6.18 -22.17 -4.85
CA PRO A 285 7.52 -22.71 -5.13
C PRO A 285 7.49 -24.00 -5.96
N ALA A 286 8.40 -24.09 -6.94
CA ALA A 286 8.53 -25.25 -7.82
C ALA A 286 9.31 -26.41 -7.16
N GLY A 287 9.14 -27.62 -7.70
CA GLY A 287 9.71 -28.88 -7.20
C GLY A 287 8.71 -29.79 -6.47
N GLY A 288 9.12 -31.01 -6.13
CA GLY A 288 8.34 -31.96 -5.32
C GLY A 288 8.26 -31.50 -3.86
N LEU A 289 7.04 -31.44 -3.29
CA LEU A 289 6.79 -30.87 -1.97
C LEU A 289 7.02 -31.90 -0.86
N LEU A 290 8.02 -31.68 0.00
CA LEU A 290 8.16 -32.44 1.24
C LEU A 290 7.39 -31.74 2.37
N VAL A 291 6.45 -32.46 2.98
CA VAL A 291 5.64 -32.00 4.11
C VAL A 291 6.19 -32.60 5.42
N PRO A 292 6.20 -31.85 6.53
CA PRO A 292 6.77 -32.33 7.80
C PRO A 292 5.86 -33.36 8.47
N LEU A 293 6.47 -34.35 9.12
CA LEU A 293 5.73 -35.25 10.01
C LEU A 293 5.44 -34.59 11.37
N PRO A 294 4.39 -34.98 12.09
CA PRO A 294 4.05 -34.40 13.40
C PRO A 294 5.22 -34.48 14.39
N GLY A 295 5.69 -33.32 14.87
CA GLY A 295 6.82 -33.22 15.79
C GLY A 295 8.21 -33.16 15.13
N ALA A 296 8.30 -33.08 13.80
CA ALA A 296 9.56 -32.82 13.10
C ALA A 296 10.14 -31.43 13.44
N PRO A 297 11.48 -31.27 13.45
CA PRO A 297 12.15 -30.00 13.75
C PRO A 297 12.30 -29.08 12.51
N LEU A 298 11.79 -29.50 11.35
CA LEU A 298 11.85 -28.80 10.07
C LEU A 298 10.43 -28.54 9.55
N HIS A 299 10.30 -27.49 8.73
CA HIS A 299 9.07 -27.08 8.05
C HIS A 299 9.15 -27.37 6.53
N HIS A 300 8.06 -27.09 5.81
CA HIS A 300 7.88 -27.35 4.38
C HIS A 300 9.05 -26.88 3.50
N LEU A 301 9.43 -27.73 2.52
CA LEU A 301 10.42 -27.45 1.48
C LEU A 301 10.03 -28.11 0.16
N THR A 302 10.62 -27.66 -0.96
CA THR A 302 10.57 -28.41 -2.23
C THR A 302 11.94 -28.95 -2.63
N VAL A 303 11.93 -30.03 -3.41
CA VAL A 303 13.12 -30.68 -3.96
C VAL A 303 12.98 -30.91 -5.47
N ASP A 304 14.09 -30.77 -6.19
CA ASP A 304 14.25 -31.17 -7.58
C ASP A 304 15.50 -32.05 -7.67
N VAL A 305 15.39 -33.20 -8.33
CA VAL A 305 16.49 -34.14 -8.54
C VAL A 305 16.61 -34.36 -10.04
N ALA A 306 17.67 -33.81 -10.63
CA ALA A 306 17.85 -33.75 -12.07
C ALA A 306 19.34 -33.55 -12.42
N ARG A 307 19.75 -34.05 -13.61
CA ARG A 307 21.09 -33.82 -14.18
C ARG A 307 22.25 -34.19 -13.21
N GLY A 308 22.07 -35.23 -12.38
CA GLY A 308 23.07 -35.66 -11.38
C GLY A 308 23.21 -34.74 -10.18
N ARG A 309 22.22 -33.90 -9.89
CA ARG A 309 22.16 -32.97 -8.76
C ARG A 309 20.83 -33.09 -8.03
N ALA A 310 20.84 -32.83 -6.72
CA ALA A 310 19.65 -32.48 -5.97
C ALA A 310 19.71 -30.99 -5.60
N ALA A 311 18.57 -30.31 -5.67
CA ALA A 311 18.41 -28.93 -5.25
C ALA A 311 17.19 -28.82 -4.33
N LEU A 312 17.37 -28.25 -3.12
CA LEU A 312 16.33 -28.11 -2.11
C LEU A 312 16.06 -26.63 -1.83
N ASN A 313 14.78 -26.26 -1.76
CA ASN A 313 14.33 -24.92 -1.37
C ASN A 313 13.92 -24.91 0.10
N MET A 314 14.86 -24.51 0.95
CA MET A 314 14.74 -24.52 2.40
C MET A 314 14.51 -23.12 3.00
N ILE A 315 14.07 -22.13 2.19
CA ILE A 315 13.98 -20.69 2.54
C ILE A 315 13.28 -20.41 3.89
N SER A 316 12.21 -21.14 4.20
CA SER A 316 11.50 -21.13 5.49
C SER A 316 11.55 -22.47 6.24
N ALA A 317 12.23 -23.48 5.70
CA ALA A 317 12.16 -24.87 6.17
C ALA A 317 12.95 -25.13 7.45
N VAL A 318 13.93 -24.28 7.78
CA VAL A 318 14.79 -24.42 8.96
C VAL A 318 14.41 -23.32 9.97
N PRO A 319 13.78 -23.66 11.11
CA PRO A 319 13.44 -22.66 12.12
C PRO A 319 14.68 -22.05 12.80
N LEU A 320 14.50 -20.91 13.44
CA LEU A 320 15.49 -20.23 14.27
C LEU A 320 15.23 -20.53 15.75
N ALA A 321 16.29 -20.85 16.49
CA ALA A 321 16.18 -21.22 17.90
C ALA A 321 15.68 -20.05 18.78
N SER A 322 16.04 -18.80 18.48
CA SER A 322 15.64 -17.64 19.28
C SER A 322 15.74 -16.29 18.55
N ARG A 323 15.17 -15.24 19.17
CA ARG A 323 15.28 -13.83 18.78
C ARG A 323 15.56 -12.98 20.01
N ALA A 324 16.57 -12.12 19.94
CA ALA A 324 16.95 -11.24 21.05
C ALA A 324 15.79 -10.32 21.47
N PRO A 325 15.63 -10.01 22.78
CA PRO A 325 14.52 -9.18 23.27
C PRO A 325 14.64 -7.68 22.90
N ARG A 326 15.76 -7.25 22.32
CA ARG A 326 16.01 -5.87 21.87
C ARG A 326 16.59 -5.85 20.44
N PRO A 327 16.33 -4.79 19.66
CA PRO A 327 16.93 -4.62 18.34
C PRO A 327 18.45 -4.50 18.42
N GLY A 328 19.12 -4.80 17.32
CA GLY A 328 20.54 -4.51 17.12
C GLY A 328 20.76 -3.06 16.67
N PRO A 329 21.87 -2.78 15.97
CA PRO A 329 21.98 -1.58 15.15
C PRO A 329 20.96 -1.65 13.99
N GLY A 330 19.92 -0.81 14.03
CA GLY A 330 18.81 -0.84 13.07
C GLY A 330 17.48 -1.26 13.73
N PRO A 331 16.41 -1.50 12.93
CA PRO A 331 15.09 -1.85 13.45
C PRO A 331 14.94 -3.34 13.80
N LEU A 332 15.73 -4.21 13.17
CA LEU A 332 15.62 -5.66 13.34
C LEU A 332 16.32 -6.16 14.62
N HIS A 333 15.84 -7.29 15.12
CA HIS A 333 16.38 -7.96 16.29
C HIS A 333 17.44 -8.99 15.88
N ARG A 334 18.49 -9.16 16.69
CA ARG A 334 19.49 -10.22 16.46
C ARG A 334 18.80 -11.58 16.61
N LEU A 335 19.06 -12.48 15.68
CA LEU A 335 18.54 -13.85 15.68
C LEU A 335 19.55 -14.81 16.32
N GLY A 336 19.05 -15.90 16.88
CA GLY A 336 19.84 -17.05 17.29
C GLY A 336 20.26 -17.90 16.09
N PRO A 337 20.95 -19.03 16.32
CA PRO A 337 21.27 -19.97 15.25
C PRO A 337 19.99 -20.64 14.70
N TYR A 338 20.09 -21.14 13.48
CA TYR A 338 19.14 -22.10 12.92
C TYR A 338 19.13 -23.40 13.74
N VAL A 339 17.99 -24.08 13.75
CA VAL A 339 17.82 -25.39 14.38
C VAL A 339 18.65 -26.44 13.63
N ASN A 340 19.50 -27.15 14.35
CA ASN A 340 20.36 -28.19 13.81
C ASN A 340 19.58 -29.53 13.79
N ALA A 341 19.38 -30.07 12.59
CA ALA A 341 18.72 -31.36 12.34
C ALA A 341 19.72 -32.44 11.88
N GLY A 342 21.01 -32.28 12.15
CA GLY A 342 22.10 -33.18 11.73
C GLY A 342 22.29 -33.24 10.21
N ASP A 343 23.07 -34.23 9.75
CA ASP A 343 23.27 -34.47 8.32
C ASP A 343 21.99 -35.09 7.73
N LEU A 344 21.38 -34.41 6.78
CA LEU A 344 20.12 -34.86 6.19
C LEU A 344 20.40 -35.85 5.05
N GLU A 345 19.55 -36.86 4.94
CA GLU A 345 19.60 -37.85 3.85
C GLU A 345 18.26 -37.89 3.13
N LEU A 346 18.26 -37.52 1.85
CA LEU A 346 17.12 -37.62 0.94
C LEU A 346 17.05 -39.04 0.37
N ARG A 347 15.90 -39.71 0.49
CA ARG A 347 15.77 -41.14 0.18
C ARG A 347 14.44 -41.47 -0.52
N THR A 348 14.41 -42.55 -1.28
CA THR A 348 13.17 -43.08 -1.91
C THR A 348 12.33 -43.89 -0.93
N ALA A 349 11.02 -43.68 -0.92
CA ALA A 349 10.07 -44.33 -0.01
C ALA A 349 9.96 -45.85 -0.18
N GLY A 350 10.05 -46.35 -1.42
CA GLY A 350 9.92 -47.78 -1.72
C GLY A 350 11.20 -48.58 -1.51
N THR A 351 12.31 -48.15 -2.12
CA THR A 351 13.60 -48.87 -2.08
C THR A 351 14.51 -48.44 -0.92
N GLY A 352 14.26 -47.28 -0.30
CA GLY A 352 15.17 -46.72 0.70
C GLY A 352 16.52 -46.31 0.13
N ARG A 353 16.65 -46.16 -1.19
CA ARG A 353 17.89 -45.69 -1.83
C ARG A 353 18.21 -44.29 -1.32
N LEU A 354 19.49 -44.03 -1.05
CA LEU A 354 19.99 -42.68 -0.81
C LEU A 354 20.11 -41.95 -2.15
N ILE A 355 19.48 -40.79 -2.25
CA ILE A 355 19.46 -39.94 -3.45
C ILE A 355 20.39 -38.73 -3.29
N ALA A 356 20.47 -38.16 -2.09
CA ALA A 356 21.37 -37.06 -1.79
C ALA A 356 21.70 -36.96 -0.28
N ARG A 357 22.85 -36.38 0.03
CA ARG A 357 23.27 -35.99 1.39
C ARG A 357 23.28 -34.47 1.49
N VAL A 358 22.69 -33.93 2.55
CA VAL A 358 22.78 -32.50 2.91
C VAL A 358 23.60 -32.38 4.20
N PRO A 359 24.89 -32.00 4.13
CA PRO A 359 25.71 -31.79 5.32
C PRO A 359 25.11 -30.77 6.29
N THR A 360 25.36 -30.96 7.58
CA THR A 360 24.86 -30.10 8.68
C THR A 360 25.21 -28.62 8.50
N ASP A 361 26.30 -28.29 7.80
CA ASP A 361 26.76 -26.93 7.52
C ASP A 361 26.21 -26.32 6.22
N ALA A 362 25.56 -27.11 5.36
CA ALA A 362 25.07 -26.64 4.06
C ALA A 362 23.71 -25.90 4.12
N TYR A 363 22.78 -26.35 4.98
CA TYR A 363 21.43 -25.79 5.07
C TYR A 363 21.19 -24.65 6.10
N PRO A 364 21.93 -24.49 7.22
CA PRO A 364 21.69 -23.40 8.18
C PRO A 364 22.39 -22.09 7.74
N SER A 365 22.26 -21.73 6.46
CA SER A 365 23.04 -20.67 5.81
C SER A 365 22.16 -19.67 5.08
N ASP A 366 22.30 -18.39 5.44
CA ASP A 366 21.65 -17.28 4.71
C ASP A 366 22.38 -16.92 3.40
N ALA A 367 23.58 -17.47 3.15
CA ALA A 367 24.43 -17.09 2.02
C ALA A 367 23.80 -17.38 0.64
N THR A 368 22.94 -18.40 0.55
CA THR A 368 22.14 -18.76 -0.64
C THR A 368 20.64 -18.52 -0.42
N CYS A 369 20.29 -17.78 0.65
CA CYS A 369 18.92 -17.52 1.09
C CYS A 369 18.06 -18.80 1.22
N GLY A 370 18.67 -19.91 1.63
CA GLY A 370 18.01 -21.19 1.85
C GLY A 370 17.86 -22.10 0.62
N ILE A 371 18.39 -21.72 -0.56
CA ILE A 371 18.52 -22.68 -1.67
C ILE A 371 19.79 -23.52 -1.47
N VAL A 372 19.70 -24.84 -1.53
CA VAL A 372 20.84 -25.75 -1.29
C VAL A 372 21.01 -26.69 -2.47
N THR A 373 22.15 -26.64 -3.16
CA THR A 373 22.51 -27.58 -4.24
C THR A 373 23.53 -28.61 -3.73
N MET A 374 23.42 -29.86 -4.18
CA MET A 374 24.40 -30.92 -3.93
C MET A 374 24.49 -31.88 -5.13
N PRO A 375 25.60 -32.63 -5.29
CA PRO A 375 25.61 -33.81 -6.15
C PRO A 375 24.54 -34.80 -5.71
N ALA A 376 23.89 -35.47 -6.66
CA ALA A 376 23.06 -36.63 -6.38
C ALA A 376 23.92 -37.91 -6.38
N GLU A 377 23.54 -38.89 -5.58
CA GLU A 377 24.22 -40.19 -5.49
C GLU A 377 23.96 -41.03 -6.76
N PRO A 378 24.84 -41.99 -7.12
CA PRO A 378 24.64 -42.85 -8.29
C PRO A 378 23.32 -43.65 -8.23
N GLY A 379 22.53 -43.61 -9.29
CA GLY A 379 21.19 -44.21 -9.30
C GLY A 379 20.09 -43.31 -8.71
N TRP A 380 20.31 -41.99 -8.67
CA TRP A 380 19.33 -40.96 -8.30
C TRP A 380 18.07 -40.98 -9.16
N GLU A 381 18.14 -41.58 -10.35
CA GLU A 381 17.05 -41.70 -11.32
C GLU A 381 15.82 -42.45 -10.75
N GLU A 382 15.97 -43.27 -9.69
CA GLU A 382 14.83 -43.86 -8.95
C GLU A 382 13.92 -42.80 -8.27
N ALA A 383 14.39 -41.56 -8.10
CA ALA A 383 13.58 -40.44 -7.62
C ALA A 383 12.48 -40.00 -8.61
N GLU A 384 12.56 -40.40 -9.89
CA GLU A 384 11.49 -40.11 -10.86
C GLU A 384 10.28 -41.04 -10.67
N GLU A 385 10.51 -42.26 -10.17
CA GLU A 385 9.51 -43.33 -10.08
C GLU A 385 8.90 -43.50 -8.68
N GLN A 386 9.54 -42.96 -7.63
CA GLN A 386 9.16 -43.16 -6.23
C GLN A 386 9.06 -41.85 -5.45
N ALA A 387 8.11 -41.78 -4.52
CA ALA A 387 8.03 -40.71 -3.53
C ALA A 387 9.35 -40.55 -2.74
N LEU A 388 9.69 -39.32 -2.38
CA LEU A 388 10.87 -39.01 -1.56
C LEU A 388 10.53 -38.84 -0.07
N TYR A 389 11.51 -39.05 0.80
CA TYR A 389 11.49 -38.62 2.19
C TYR A 389 12.86 -38.10 2.64
N LEU A 390 12.86 -37.22 3.63
CA LEU A 390 14.07 -36.64 4.20
C LEU A 390 14.25 -37.15 5.63
N THR A 391 15.39 -37.76 5.93
CA THR A 391 15.77 -38.12 7.30
C THR A 391 16.81 -37.16 7.87
N GLY A 392 16.82 -37.02 9.19
CA GLY A 392 17.78 -36.24 9.95
C GLY A 392 17.63 -36.54 11.44
N THR A 393 18.34 -35.80 12.28
CA THR A 393 18.19 -35.86 13.74
C THR A 393 16.86 -35.24 14.14
N GLY A 394 15.92 -36.08 14.60
CA GLY A 394 14.63 -35.63 15.12
C GLY A 394 14.69 -35.20 16.59
N THR A 395 13.54 -34.88 17.16
CA THR A 395 13.44 -34.33 18.53
C THR A 395 13.86 -35.31 19.64
N SER A 396 13.93 -36.62 19.34
CA SER A 396 14.50 -37.63 20.25
C SER A 396 16.03 -37.68 20.26
N GLY A 397 16.71 -36.91 19.39
CA GLY A 397 18.16 -36.98 19.20
C GLY A 397 18.63 -38.18 18.37
N ARG A 398 17.71 -38.90 17.70
CA ARG A 398 18.00 -40.04 16.82
C ARG A 398 17.75 -39.67 15.36
N ARG A 399 18.32 -40.44 14.40
CA ARG A 399 17.95 -40.33 12.98
C ARG A 399 16.52 -40.84 12.80
N GLU A 400 15.65 -39.96 12.31
CA GLU A 400 14.21 -40.15 12.11
C GLU A 400 13.81 -39.60 10.73
N THR A 401 12.69 -40.03 10.17
CA THR A 401 12.09 -39.36 9.01
C THR A 401 11.46 -38.06 9.49
N LEU A 402 11.88 -36.93 8.89
CA LEU A 402 11.45 -35.60 9.29
C LEU A 402 10.37 -35.06 8.34
N LEU A 403 10.54 -35.28 7.03
CA LEU A 403 9.57 -34.91 6.01
C LEU A 403 9.33 -36.06 5.02
N THR A 404 8.13 -36.11 4.45
CA THR A 404 7.71 -37.05 3.41
C THR A 404 7.11 -36.28 2.23
N GLU A 405 7.29 -36.75 1.00
CA GLU A 405 6.71 -36.12 -0.18
C GLU A 405 5.18 -36.23 -0.21
N ARG A 406 4.50 -35.11 -0.44
CA ARG A 406 3.09 -35.12 -0.86
C ARG A 406 3.07 -35.38 -2.36
N GLU A 407 3.03 -36.66 -2.76
CA GLU A 407 3.20 -37.08 -4.17
C GLU A 407 2.29 -36.36 -5.15
N THR A 408 1.05 -36.02 -4.77
CA THR A 408 0.14 -35.21 -5.59
C THR A 408 -0.12 -33.87 -4.92
N THR A 409 0.26 -32.77 -5.58
CA THR A 409 -0.06 -31.41 -5.12
C THR A 409 -0.99 -30.73 -6.12
N ILE A 410 -1.97 -30.00 -5.63
CA ILE A 410 -2.85 -29.15 -6.44
C ILE A 410 -2.75 -27.73 -5.92
N GLN A 411 -2.46 -26.79 -6.80
CA GLN A 411 -2.34 -25.37 -6.47
C GLN A 411 -2.94 -24.50 -7.59
N THR A 412 -3.11 -23.22 -7.30
CA THR A 412 -3.54 -22.20 -8.27
C THR A 412 -2.77 -20.91 -8.02
N ASP A 413 -2.58 -20.08 -9.05
CA ASP A 413 -2.03 -18.74 -8.87
C ASP A 413 -3.03 -17.77 -8.25
N ASP A 414 -4.32 -17.98 -8.50
CA ASP A 414 -5.41 -17.15 -7.98
C ASP A 414 -5.77 -17.60 -6.54
N ALA A 415 -4.76 -17.82 -5.72
CA ALA A 415 -4.92 -18.34 -4.35
C ALA A 415 -5.51 -17.33 -3.35
N LEU A 416 -5.76 -16.10 -3.80
CA LEU A 416 -6.45 -15.04 -3.06
C LEU A 416 -7.43 -14.32 -3.99
N LEU A 417 -8.74 -14.46 -3.72
CA LEU A 417 -9.81 -13.92 -4.56
C LEU A 417 -10.79 -13.04 -3.78
N VAL A 418 -11.35 -12.03 -4.45
CA VAL A 418 -12.40 -11.17 -3.88
C VAL A 418 -13.57 -11.05 -4.86
N LEU A 419 -14.61 -11.84 -4.62
CA LEU A 419 -15.77 -12.02 -5.49
C LEU A 419 -16.93 -11.11 -5.08
N HIS A 420 -17.80 -10.78 -6.03
CA HIS A 420 -19.10 -10.17 -5.71
C HIS A 420 -20.10 -11.24 -5.26
N HIS A 421 -21.06 -10.84 -4.42
CA HIS A 421 -22.27 -11.63 -4.18
C HIS A 421 -23.07 -11.77 -5.48
N ARG A 422 -23.71 -12.93 -5.72
CA ARG A 422 -24.55 -13.08 -6.92
C ARG A 422 -25.77 -12.15 -6.90
N ASP A 423 -26.02 -11.49 -8.02
CA ASP A 423 -27.20 -10.66 -8.22
C ASP A 423 -28.36 -11.55 -8.67
N ARG A 424 -29.25 -11.88 -7.73
CA ARG A 424 -30.45 -12.69 -8.02
C ARG A 424 -31.57 -11.89 -8.68
N ALA A 425 -31.54 -10.56 -8.63
CA ALA A 425 -32.59 -9.70 -9.16
C ALA A 425 -32.44 -9.51 -10.67
N HIS A 426 -31.22 -9.22 -11.12
CA HIS A 426 -30.89 -9.06 -12.55
C HIS A 426 -30.31 -10.33 -13.19
N GLY A 427 -30.11 -11.39 -12.40
CA GLY A 427 -29.67 -12.70 -12.89
C GLY A 427 -28.17 -12.84 -13.14
N ASN A 428 -27.35 -11.88 -12.70
CA ASN A 428 -25.90 -11.91 -12.88
C ASN A 428 -25.24 -12.77 -11.79
N ASP A 429 -24.64 -13.89 -12.17
CA ASP A 429 -24.05 -14.82 -11.19
C ASP A 429 -22.66 -14.39 -10.70
N HIS A 430 -22.00 -13.46 -11.40
CA HIS A 430 -20.63 -12.97 -11.14
C HIS A 430 -19.60 -14.09 -10.93
N ALA A 431 -19.78 -15.23 -11.61
CA ALA A 431 -18.90 -16.37 -11.45
C ALA A 431 -17.51 -16.14 -12.06
N VAL A 432 -16.48 -16.61 -11.35
CA VAL A 432 -15.07 -16.52 -11.75
C VAL A 432 -14.53 -17.91 -12.03
N ARG A 433 -13.71 -18.02 -13.08
CA ARG A 433 -13.02 -19.24 -13.50
C ARG A 433 -11.59 -19.22 -12.97
N VAL A 434 -11.23 -20.23 -12.20
CA VAL A 434 -9.94 -20.39 -11.50
C VAL A 434 -9.18 -21.56 -12.13
N PRO A 435 -8.06 -21.31 -12.83
CA PRO A 435 -7.20 -22.38 -13.34
C PRO A 435 -6.54 -23.13 -12.19
N LEU A 436 -6.56 -24.46 -12.24
CA LEU A 436 -5.82 -25.32 -11.32
C LEU A 436 -4.58 -25.90 -12.03
N ARG A 437 -3.54 -26.17 -11.24
CA ARG A 437 -2.35 -26.94 -11.64
C ARG A 437 -2.17 -28.10 -10.67
N ALA A 438 -2.11 -29.31 -11.20
CA ALA A 438 -1.72 -30.51 -10.50
C ALA A 438 -0.29 -30.91 -10.88
N TYR A 439 0.48 -31.34 -9.88
CA TYR A 439 1.82 -31.87 -10.05
C TYR A 439 1.92 -33.21 -9.31
N VAL A 440 2.42 -34.23 -10.01
CA VAL A 440 2.77 -35.54 -9.44
C VAL A 440 4.29 -35.61 -9.32
N ARG A 441 4.80 -35.77 -8.09
CA ARG A 441 6.23 -35.72 -7.74
C ARG A 441 6.96 -34.51 -8.36
N GLY A 442 6.37 -33.33 -8.18
CA GLY A 442 6.85 -32.06 -8.71
C GLY A 442 6.66 -31.83 -10.22
N ARG A 443 6.20 -32.83 -10.99
CA ARG A 443 6.06 -32.75 -12.46
C ARG A 443 4.59 -32.51 -12.86
N PRO A 444 4.29 -31.64 -13.85
CA PRO A 444 2.92 -31.44 -14.32
C PRO A 444 2.31 -32.75 -14.83
N ALA A 445 1.20 -33.18 -14.24
CA ALA A 445 0.52 -34.44 -14.57
C ALA A 445 -0.91 -34.45 -13.99
N SER A 446 -1.80 -35.27 -14.58
CA SER A 446 -3.16 -35.42 -14.06
C SER A 446 -3.18 -35.97 -12.63
N ALA A 447 -3.97 -35.33 -11.76
CA ALA A 447 -4.38 -35.87 -10.45
C ALA A 447 -5.70 -36.67 -10.53
N GLY A 448 -6.31 -36.78 -11.71
CA GLY A 448 -7.69 -37.24 -11.85
C GLY A 448 -8.69 -36.24 -11.23
N GLY A 449 -9.63 -36.76 -10.44
CA GLY A 449 -10.71 -35.99 -9.84
C GLY A 449 -10.32 -35.32 -8.52
N ILE A 450 -10.06 -34.01 -8.57
CA ILE A 450 -9.74 -33.17 -7.40
C ILE A 450 -11.02 -32.92 -6.59
N CYS A 451 -11.01 -33.26 -5.30
CA CYS A 451 -12.10 -32.94 -4.38
C CYS A 451 -11.97 -31.48 -3.88
N VAL A 452 -12.97 -30.65 -4.19
CA VAL A 452 -12.99 -29.23 -3.85
C VAL A 452 -14.05 -28.96 -2.77
N ARG A 453 -13.65 -28.35 -1.64
CA ARG A 453 -14.56 -28.07 -0.51
C ARG A 453 -14.21 -26.77 0.20
N GLN A 454 -15.23 -26.01 0.63
CA GLN A 454 -15.04 -24.77 1.39
C GLN A 454 -15.10 -24.97 2.91
N TYR A 455 -14.41 -24.09 3.63
CA TYR A 455 -14.46 -23.90 5.08
C TYR A 455 -14.55 -22.39 5.34
N PHE A 456 -15.68 -21.89 5.85
CA PHE A 456 -15.85 -20.46 6.12
C PHE A 456 -15.12 -20.02 7.40
N ASN A 457 -14.73 -18.74 7.47
CA ASN A 457 -14.15 -18.17 8.69
C ASN A 457 -15.26 -17.63 9.61
N PRO A 458 -15.54 -18.25 10.77
CA PRO A 458 -16.54 -17.70 11.70
C PRO A 458 -16.15 -16.30 12.23
N ARG A 459 -14.84 -15.97 12.28
CA ARG A 459 -14.35 -14.66 12.71
C ARG A 459 -14.57 -13.54 11.68
N ALA A 460 -14.97 -13.87 10.45
CA ALA A 460 -15.34 -12.91 9.43
C ALA A 460 -16.83 -12.52 9.46
N VAL A 461 -17.64 -13.27 10.21
CA VAL A 461 -19.09 -13.09 10.35
C VAL A 461 -19.55 -12.92 11.83
N PRO A 462 -18.83 -12.19 12.71
CA PRO A 462 -19.07 -12.17 14.16
C PRO A 462 -20.44 -11.60 14.59
N GLY A 463 -21.20 -10.97 13.68
CA GLY A 463 -22.58 -10.54 13.93
C GLY A 463 -23.64 -11.64 13.74
N ASP A 464 -23.30 -12.80 13.16
CA ASP A 464 -24.24 -13.90 12.92
C ASP A 464 -24.37 -14.82 14.14
N SER A 465 -25.59 -14.97 14.65
CA SER A 465 -25.91 -15.78 15.84
C SER A 465 -25.58 -17.27 15.75
N VAL A 466 -25.42 -17.83 14.55
CA VAL A 466 -25.11 -19.24 14.30
C VAL A 466 -23.69 -19.37 13.75
N ALA A 467 -23.41 -18.74 12.61
CA ALA A 467 -22.14 -18.86 11.89
C ALA A 467 -20.99 -18.07 12.56
N GLY A 468 -21.29 -17.01 13.30
CA GLY A 468 -20.31 -16.31 14.14
C GLY A 468 -20.11 -16.94 15.52
N SER A 469 -20.89 -17.97 15.87
CA SER A 469 -20.82 -18.59 17.20
C SER A 469 -19.60 -19.49 17.39
N SER A 470 -19.17 -19.69 18.63
CA SER A 470 -18.12 -20.65 18.98
C SER A 470 -18.51 -22.12 18.73
N ALA A 471 -19.80 -22.40 18.50
CA ALA A 471 -20.34 -23.71 18.19
C ALA A 471 -20.59 -23.93 16.68
N ALA A 472 -20.28 -22.94 15.83
CA ALA A 472 -20.51 -22.98 14.39
C ALA A 472 -19.86 -24.21 13.72
N ARG A 473 -20.64 -24.90 12.89
CA ARG A 473 -20.22 -26.05 12.08
C ARG A 473 -19.82 -25.60 10.69
N CYS A 474 -18.95 -26.33 10.00
CA CYS A 474 -18.53 -26.02 8.61
C CYS A 474 -19.69 -25.87 7.61
N GLY A 475 -20.86 -26.47 7.88
CA GLY A 475 -22.06 -26.37 7.03
C GLY A 475 -22.98 -25.19 7.33
N ASP A 476 -22.79 -24.44 8.42
CA ASP A 476 -23.75 -23.42 8.88
C ASP A 476 -23.72 -22.13 8.01
N ALA A 477 -22.69 -21.96 7.17
CA ALA A 477 -22.63 -20.91 6.15
C ALA A 477 -21.95 -21.40 4.86
N VAL A 478 -22.70 -21.35 3.75
CA VAL A 478 -22.15 -21.57 2.39
C VAL A 478 -21.81 -20.20 1.81
N VAL A 479 -20.52 -19.83 1.86
CA VAL A 479 -19.98 -18.57 1.32
C VAL A 479 -19.89 -18.63 -0.21
N LEU A 480 -19.51 -19.80 -0.75
CA LEU A 480 -19.32 -20.03 -2.18
C LEU A 480 -20.20 -21.13 -2.75
N GLY A 481 -20.57 -20.96 -4.02
CA GLY A 481 -20.92 -22.06 -4.90
C GLY A 481 -19.67 -22.48 -5.66
N VAL A 482 -19.25 -23.73 -5.51
CA VAL A 482 -18.15 -24.34 -6.29
C VAL A 482 -18.72 -25.25 -7.37
N ARG A 483 -18.05 -25.31 -8.54
CA ARG A 483 -18.47 -26.13 -9.68
C ARG A 483 -17.28 -26.50 -10.58
N GLY A 484 -17.10 -27.79 -10.84
CA GLY A 484 -16.36 -28.30 -12.00
C GLY A 484 -17.24 -28.26 -13.25
N THR A 485 -17.77 -29.43 -13.66
CA THR A 485 -18.66 -29.58 -14.83
C THR A 485 -20.16 -29.64 -14.49
N GLY A 486 -20.52 -29.97 -13.24
CA GLY A 486 -21.90 -30.21 -12.79
C GLY A 486 -22.70 -28.96 -12.40
N ALA A 487 -23.56 -29.09 -11.38
CA ALA A 487 -24.23 -27.95 -10.75
C ALA A 487 -23.30 -27.23 -9.76
N TYR A 488 -23.67 -26.01 -9.34
CA TYR A 488 -23.02 -25.35 -8.20
C TYR A 488 -23.49 -25.97 -6.88
N ALA A 489 -22.54 -26.29 -6.00
CA ALA A 489 -22.79 -26.84 -4.66
C ALA A 489 -21.77 -26.30 -3.65
N SER A 490 -21.82 -26.75 -2.40
CA SER A 490 -20.84 -26.39 -1.35
C SER A 490 -19.49 -27.09 -1.51
N GLU A 491 -19.48 -28.21 -2.24
CA GLU A 491 -18.33 -29.04 -2.60
C GLU A 491 -18.54 -29.61 -4.03
N CYS A 492 -17.47 -29.91 -4.76
CA CYS A 492 -17.54 -30.51 -6.09
C CYS A 492 -16.26 -31.29 -6.44
N VAL A 493 -16.29 -32.08 -7.53
CA VAL A 493 -15.09 -32.67 -8.14
C VAL A 493 -14.68 -31.84 -9.39
N VAL A 494 -13.38 -31.69 -9.60
CA VAL A 494 -12.77 -31.06 -10.78
C VAL A 494 -11.72 -32.00 -11.35
N GLU A 495 -11.91 -32.48 -12.58
CA GLU A 495 -10.92 -33.29 -13.28
C GLU A 495 -9.74 -32.43 -13.80
N THR A 496 -8.55 -33.04 -13.90
CA THR A 496 -7.39 -32.48 -14.60
C THR A 496 -7.05 -33.21 -15.89
N ASP A 497 -6.63 -32.47 -16.92
CA ASP A 497 -6.06 -33.05 -18.14
C ASP A 497 -4.70 -33.75 -17.88
N GLU A 498 -4.15 -34.39 -18.92
CA GLU A 498 -2.86 -35.10 -18.87
C GLU A 498 -1.67 -34.22 -18.46
N HIS A 499 -1.76 -32.89 -18.67
CA HIS A 499 -0.75 -31.90 -18.29
C HIS A 499 -0.97 -31.37 -16.85
N GLY A 500 -1.97 -31.88 -16.14
CA GLY A 500 -2.33 -31.43 -14.79
C GLY A 500 -3.17 -30.14 -14.77
N HIS A 501 -3.75 -29.71 -15.89
CA HIS A 501 -4.60 -28.53 -15.91
C HIS A 501 -6.04 -28.86 -15.51
N GLY A 502 -6.52 -28.21 -14.45
CA GLY A 502 -7.91 -28.27 -14.02
C GLY A 502 -8.60 -26.91 -14.10
N LEU A 503 -9.92 -26.88 -13.95
CA LEU A 503 -10.70 -25.64 -14.02
C LEU A 503 -11.86 -25.64 -13.02
N LEU A 504 -11.75 -24.80 -12.00
CA LEU A 504 -12.78 -24.59 -10.99
C LEU A 504 -13.58 -23.33 -11.31
N THR A 505 -14.92 -23.39 -11.28
CA THR A 505 -15.77 -22.19 -11.26
C THR A 505 -16.21 -21.87 -9.83
N LEU A 506 -16.09 -20.62 -9.43
CA LEU A 506 -16.54 -20.09 -8.13
C LEU A 506 -17.64 -19.04 -8.32
N ARG A 507 -18.58 -18.99 -7.38
CA ARG A 507 -19.63 -17.96 -7.29
C ARG A 507 -19.84 -17.52 -5.84
N GLY A 508 -20.04 -16.22 -5.61
CA GLY A 508 -20.45 -15.71 -4.29
C GLY A 508 -21.89 -16.09 -3.96
N GLU A 509 -22.10 -16.88 -2.91
CA GLU A 509 -23.42 -17.36 -2.44
C GLU A 509 -23.91 -16.64 -1.18
N ARG A 510 -22.97 -16.22 -0.33
CA ARG A 510 -23.19 -15.44 0.89
C ARG A 510 -21.95 -14.59 1.15
N ALA A 511 -22.12 -13.34 1.56
CA ALA A 511 -21.01 -12.47 1.96
C ALA A 511 -20.25 -13.02 3.17
N GLY A 512 -18.94 -12.73 3.26
CA GLY A 512 -18.03 -13.28 4.26
C GLY A 512 -16.71 -13.79 3.65
N THR A 513 -16.00 -14.68 4.34
CA THR A 513 -14.74 -15.27 3.84
C THR A 513 -14.67 -16.78 4.08
N CYS A 514 -13.90 -17.49 3.25
CA CYS A 514 -13.65 -18.91 3.37
C CYS A 514 -12.28 -19.31 2.81
N ARG A 515 -11.72 -20.43 3.28
CA ARG A 515 -10.68 -21.18 2.58
C ARG A 515 -11.34 -22.28 1.74
N VAL A 516 -10.87 -22.48 0.52
CA VAL A 516 -11.27 -23.61 -0.33
C VAL A 516 -10.09 -24.57 -0.42
N LEU A 517 -10.35 -25.82 -0.05
CA LEU A 517 -9.44 -26.96 -0.17
C LEU A 517 -9.47 -27.53 -1.59
N LEU A 518 -8.31 -27.95 -2.08
CA LEU A 518 -8.07 -28.64 -3.34
C LEU A 518 -7.38 -29.98 -3.04
N ALA A 519 -8.17 -31.00 -2.70
CA ALA A 519 -7.68 -32.28 -2.20
C ALA A 519 -7.46 -33.30 -3.32
N ALA A 520 -6.32 -34.00 -3.30
CA ALA A 520 -6.01 -35.06 -4.26
C ALA A 520 -6.86 -36.35 -4.07
N GLY A 521 -7.52 -36.51 -2.93
CA GLY A 521 -8.38 -37.65 -2.64
C GLY A 521 -8.93 -37.64 -1.22
N PRO A 522 -9.73 -38.65 -0.82
CA PRO A 522 -10.48 -38.64 0.45
C PRO A 522 -9.65 -38.58 1.73
N ALA A 523 -8.36 -38.97 1.66
CA ALA A 523 -7.43 -38.90 2.79
C ALA A 523 -6.76 -37.52 2.94
N ASP A 524 -6.83 -36.65 1.92
CA ASP A 524 -6.23 -35.31 1.94
C ASP A 524 -7.25 -34.27 2.43
N VAL A 525 -7.67 -34.40 3.68
CA VAL A 525 -8.61 -33.49 4.34
C VAL A 525 -8.10 -33.09 5.73
N PRO A 526 -8.45 -31.90 6.25
CA PRO A 526 -8.14 -31.50 7.62
C PRO A 526 -8.64 -32.55 8.63
N PRO A 527 -7.85 -32.93 9.66
CA PRO A 527 -8.24 -33.94 10.64
C PRO A 527 -9.24 -33.40 11.70
N ALA A 528 -10.38 -32.89 11.23
CA ALA A 528 -11.47 -32.36 12.06
C ALA A 528 -12.83 -32.80 11.46
N ASP A 529 -13.75 -33.31 12.30
CA ASP A 529 -15.12 -33.62 11.86
C ASP A 529 -15.86 -32.32 11.48
N PRO A 530 -16.28 -32.14 10.21
CA PRO A 530 -16.95 -30.93 9.78
C PRO A 530 -18.37 -30.77 10.34
N TYR A 531 -18.96 -31.80 10.96
CA TYR A 531 -20.30 -31.76 11.54
C TYR A 531 -20.30 -31.54 13.08
N ALA A 532 -19.15 -31.69 13.74
CA ALA A 532 -18.99 -31.42 15.16
C ALA A 532 -19.26 -29.94 15.51
N PRO A 533 -19.86 -29.62 16.68
CA PRO A 533 -19.99 -28.24 17.14
C PRO A 533 -18.62 -27.56 17.24
N GLY A 534 -18.49 -26.37 16.65
CA GLY A 534 -17.25 -25.59 16.60
C GLY A 534 -16.31 -25.97 15.45
N SER A 535 -16.69 -26.93 14.59
CA SER A 535 -15.85 -27.38 13.48
C SER A 535 -15.48 -26.29 12.47
N ALA A 536 -16.30 -25.23 12.33
CA ALA A 536 -15.96 -24.10 11.45
C ALA A 536 -14.63 -23.45 11.86
N ARG A 537 -14.41 -23.19 13.16
CA ARG A 537 -13.12 -22.66 13.66
C ARG A 537 -12.02 -23.71 13.58
N ALA A 538 -12.31 -24.94 13.99
CA ALA A 538 -11.32 -26.01 14.07
C ALA A 538 -10.76 -26.41 12.69
N ALA A 539 -11.60 -26.44 11.64
CA ALA A 539 -11.18 -26.77 10.29
C ALA A 539 -10.62 -25.56 9.52
N TYR A 540 -11.13 -24.34 9.73
CA TYR A 540 -10.54 -23.13 9.16
C TYR A 540 -9.14 -22.85 9.71
N ASP A 541 -8.95 -23.09 11.02
CA ASP A 541 -7.66 -23.09 11.69
C ASP A 541 -6.79 -21.83 11.43
N ASP A 542 -7.23 -20.67 11.92
CA ASP A 542 -6.37 -19.47 11.97
C ASP A 542 -5.17 -19.64 12.93
N GLU A 543 -5.17 -20.68 13.77
CA GLU A 543 -4.16 -20.90 14.81
C GLU A 543 -3.07 -21.91 14.43
N ASP A 544 -3.20 -22.56 13.26
CA ASP A 544 -2.35 -23.64 12.75
C ASP A 544 -2.21 -24.82 13.74
N ALA A 545 -3.27 -25.05 14.52
CA ALA A 545 -3.36 -26.13 15.50
C ALA A 545 -3.43 -27.52 14.86
N LEU A 546 -3.76 -27.60 13.57
CA LEU A 546 -3.74 -28.84 12.78
C LEU A 546 -2.38 -29.08 12.09
N GLY A 547 -1.54 -28.05 11.91
CA GLY A 547 -0.29 -28.11 11.13
C GLY A 547 -0.46 -28.52 9.66
N TYR A 548 -1.69 -28.49 9.15
CA TYR A 548 -2.09 -29.11 7.88
C TYR A 548 -2.01 -28.15 6.69
N TRP A 549 -2.42 -26.89 6.90
CA TRP A 549 -2.76 -25.99 5.80
C TRP A 549 -1.57 -25.43 5.03
N ALA A 550 -0.40 -25.30 5.66
CA ALA A 550 0.80 -24.73 5.03
C ALA A 550 1.31 -25.55 3.82
N GLY A 551 1.03 -26.86 3.78
CA GLY A 551 1.38 -27.76 2.66
C GLY A 551 0.18 -28.28 1.87
N ALA A 552 -1.04 -27.82 2.16
CA ALA A 552 -2.25 -28.27 1.48
C ALA A 552 -2.55 -27.46 0.20
N GLY A 553 -3.23 -28.08 -0.74
CA GLY A 553 -3.80 -27.37 -1.89
C GLY A 553 -4.92 -26.46 -1.44
N SER A 554 -4.76 -25.13 -1.53
CA SER A 554 -5.82 -24.21 -1.10
C SER A 554 -5.75 -22.82 -1.70
N LEU A 555 -6.89 -22.13 -1.64
CA LEU A 555 -7.04 -20.70 -1.87
C LEU A 555 -7.95 -20.08 -0.79
N ALA A 556 -7.77 -18.80 -0.48
CA ALA A 556 -8.71 -18.05 0.36
C ALA A 556 -9.52 -17.05 -0.47
N VAL A 557 -10.81 -16.94 -0.16
CA VAL A 557 -11.78 -16.18 -0.93
C VAL A 557 -12.61 -15.32 -0.02
N ARG A 558 -12.80 -14.06 -0.39
CA ARG A 558 -13.75 -13.13 0.24
C ARG A 558 -14.89 -12.85 -0.72
N VAL A 559 -16.13 -12.97 -0.24
CA VAL A 559 -17.34 -12.57 -0.95
C VAL A 559 -17.83 -11.27 -0.33
N LEU A 560 -17.99 -10.24 -1.16
CA LEU A 560 -18.43 -8.91 -0.73
C LEU A 560 -19.92 -8.90 -0.32
N PRO A 561 -20.37 -7.89 0.45
CA PRO A 561 -21.77 -7.71 0.83
C PRO A 561 -22.76 -7.72 -0.35
N ASP A 562 -24.00 -8.08 -0.04
CA ASP A 562 -25.13 -7.94 -0.96
C ASP A 562 -25.63 -6.48 -0.96
N ASP A 563 -24.95 -5.66 -1.74
CA ASP A 563 -25.25 -4.23 -1.88
C ASP A 563 -26.13 -3.91 -3.11
N TRP A 564 -26.69 -4.91 -3.80
CA TRP A 564 -27.34 -4.70 -5.12
C TRP A 564 -28.52 -3.71 -5.06
N HIS A 565 -29.18 -3.60 -3.91
CA HIS A 565 -30.19 -2.59 -3.61
C HIS A 565 -29.73 -1.13 -3.75
N LEU A 566 -28.42 -0.85 -3.79
CA LEU A 566 -27.88 0.50 -4.03
C LEU A 566 -27.95 0.92 -5.51
N ASP A 567 -28.12 -0.01 -6.44
CA ASP A 567 -28.29 0.31 -7.87
C ASP A 567 -29.71 0.82 -8.19
N ASP A 568 -30.70 0.46 -7.37
CA ASP A 568 -32.08 0.93 -7.47
C ASP A 568 -32.25 2.40 -7.02
N VAL A 569 -31.25 2.98 -6.36
CA VAL A 569 -31.31 4.36 -5.84
C VAL A 569 -31.36 5.35 -7.02
N PRO A 570 -32.43 6.17 -7.16
CA PRO A 570 -32.49 7.15 -8.23
C PRO A 570 -31.36 8.16 -8.11
N ARG A 571 -30.64 8.40 -9.21
CA ARG A 571 -29.47 9.31 -9.22
C ARG A 571 -29.77 10.71 -8.64
N ALA A 572 -31.01 11.19 -8.69
CA ALA A 572 -31.40 12.46 -8.10
C ALA A 572 -31.21 12.51 -6.57
N ASP A 573 -31.36 11.36 -5.91
CA ASP A 573 -31.36 11.19 -4.45
C ASP A 573 -29.97 10.83 -3.91
N VAL A 574 -28.98 10.68 -4.80
CA VAL A 574 -27.58 10.38 -4.44
C VAL A 574 -26.88 11.67 -4.00
N ASP A 575 -26.87 11.88 -2.68
CA ASP A 575 -26.18 12.97 -1.98
C ASP A 575 -24.96 12.49 -1.18
N PHE A 576 -24.39 13.38 -0.36
CA PHE A 576 -23.21 13.09 0.45
C PHE A 576 -23.53 12.22 1.66
N ASP A 577 -24.70 12.39 2.28
CA ASP A 577 -25.04 11.75 3.55
C ASP A 577 -25.35 10.27 3.31
N LEU A 578 -25.99 9.95 2.17
CA LEU A 578 -26.12 8.59 1.64
C LEU A 578 -24.74 7.98 1.33
N LEU A 579 -23.90 8.66 0.52
CA LEU A 579 -22.59 8.14 0.13
C LEU A 579 -21.69 7.88 1.36
N HIS A 580 -21.70 8.79 2.34
CA HIS A 580 -20.94 8.65 3.56
C HIS A 580 -21.39 7.41 4.35
N ARG A 581 -22.70 7.25 4.54
CA ARG A 581 -23.28 6.16 5.32
C ARG A 581 -23.02 4.78 4.71
N GLU A 582 -23.25 4.61 3.40
CA GLU A 582 -23.14 3.30 2.75
C GLU A 582 -21.71 2.96 2.29
N VAL A 583 -20.81 3.95 2.15
CA VAL A 583 -19.45 3.73 1.62
C VAL A 583 -18.36 4.16 2.60
N PHE A 584 -18.32 5.44 2.99
CA PHE A 584 -17.12 5.98 3.65
C PHE A 584 -17.00 5.71 5.14
N ALA A 585 -18.12 5.71 5.89
CA ALA A 585 -18.12 5.54 7.35
C ALA A 585 -17.40 4.25 7.78
N PHE A 586 -17.60 3.15 7.05
CA PHE A 586 -16.91 1.89 7.29
C PHE A 586 -15.39 2.04 7.24
N TYR A 587 -14.85 2.68 6.20
CA TYR A 587 -13.40 2.87 6.05
C TYR A 587 -12.84 3.89 7.06
N GLU A 588 -13.61 4.92 7.44
CA GLU A 588 -13.24 5.81 8.54
C GLU A 588 -13.14 5.06 9.88
N HIS A 589 -14.04 4.11 10.16
CA HIS A 589 -14.08 3.38 11.45
C HIS A 589 -12.93 2.38 11.62
N ILE A 590 -12.46 1.75 10.54
CA ILE A 590 -11.50 0.64 10.61
C ILE A 590 -10.03 1.09 10.47
N SER A 591 -9.77 2.36 10.10
CA SER A 591 -8.43 2.96 10.06
C SER A 591 -8.49 4.49 10.09
N SER A 592 -7.57 5.17 10.79
CA SER A 592 -7.45 6.63 10.67
C SER A 592 -6.63 7.10 9.46
N PHE A 593 -6.06 6.21 8.63
CA PHE A 593 -5.17 6.58 7.52
C PHE A 593 -5.67 7.79 6.72
N MET A 594 -6.93 7.72 6.25
CA MET A 594 -7.54 8.80 5.47
C MET A 594 -7.49 10.14 6.21
N ARG A 595 -7.94 10.17 7.47
CA ARG A 595 -7.97 11.38 8.30
C ARG A 595 -6.57 11.91 8.64
N SER A 596 -5.59 11.03 8.86
CA SER A 596 -4.25 11.39 9.32
C SER A 596 -3.29 11.82 8.21
N GLU A 597 -3.43 11.25 7.01
CA GLU A 597 -2.44 11.39 5.92
C GLU A 597 -3.04 11.99 4.63
N VAL A 598 -4.37 12.11 4.51
CA VAL A 598 -5.06 12.55 3.27
C VAL A 598 -6.11 13.65 3.57
N PHE A 599 -7.33 13.24 3.93
CA PHE A 599 -8.40 14.05 4.53
C PHE A 599 -9.48 13.10 5.07
N ALA A 600 -10.28 13.58 6.04
CA ALA A 600 -11.45 12.82 6.50
C ALA A 600 -12.49 12.68 5.37
N LEU A 601 -12.97 11.47 5.12
CA LEU A 601 -14.06 11.21 4.19
C LEU A 601 -15.41 11.73 4.73
N ALA A 602 -15.49 12.00 6.03
CA ALA A 602 -16.58 12.77 6.65
C ALA A 602 -16.54 14.28 6.30
N ASP A 603 -15.43 14.83 5.80
CA ASP A 603 -15.36 16.21 5.34
C ASP A 603 -15.95 16.34 3.92
N ARG A 604 -17.24 16.67 3.88
CA ARG A 604 -17.98 16.92 2.63
C ARG A 604 -17.30 17.94 1.70
N CYS A 605 -16.66 18.98 2.24
CA CYS A 605 -16.00 20.00 1.43
C CYS A 605 -14.77 19.41 0.72
N LYS A 606 -13.98 18.59 1.43
CA LYS A 606 -12.86 17.84 0.84
C LYS A 606 -13.33 16.80 -0.15
N VAL A 607 -14.38 16.04 0.17
CA VAL A 607 -14.95 15.04 -0.72
C VAL A 607 -15.53 15.67 -1.99
N GLU A 608 -16.30 16.77 -1.92
CA GLU A 608 -16.77 17.48 -3.12
C GLU A 608 -15.60 18.07 -3.94
N THR A 609 -14.53 18.54 -3.29
CA THR A 609 -13.31 19.06 -3.96
C THR A 609 -12.51 17.97 -4.69
N TYR A 610 -12.39 16.78 -4.10
CA TYR A 610 -11.51 15.71 -4.60
C TYR A 610 -12.26 14.51 -5.21
N ALA A 611 -13.57 14.59 -5.42
CA ALA A 611 -14.41 13.49 -5.91
C ALA A 611 -13.88 12.80 -7.18
N GLU A 612 -13.26 13.56 -8.08
CA GLU A 612 -12.64 13.06 -9.33
C GLU A 612 -11.44 12.13 -9.03
N LEU A 613 -10.60 12.49 -8.07
CA LEU A 613 -9.48 11.67 -7.59
C LEU A 613 -9.96 10.47 -6.75
N ILE A 614 -10.98 10.66 -5.90
CA ILE A 614 -11.58 9.55 -5.13
C ILE A 614 -12.13 8.50 -6.10
N TRP A 615 -12.82 8.90 -7.17
CA TRP A 615 -13.26 7.95 -8.21
C TRP A 615 -12.08 7.26 -8.90
N GLN A 616 -11.08 7.98 -9.40
CA GLN A 616 -9.92 7.39 -10.08
C GLN A 616 -9.21 6.30 -9.24
N MET A 617 -9.17 6.48 -7.92
CA MET A 617 -8.56 5.53 -6.99
C MET A 617 -9.51 4.36 -6.62
N CYS A 618 -10.82 4.53 -6.70
CA CYS A 618 -11.83 3.54 -6.32
C CYS A 618 -12.51 2.81 -7.50
N ASP A 619 -12.25 3.23 -8.75
CA ASP A 619 -12.78 2.62 -9.98
C ASP A 619 -12.45 1.11 -10.05
N PRO A 620 -13.44 0.21 -10.13
CA PRO A 620 -13.21 -1.24 -10.20
C PRO A 620 -12.23 -1.69 -11.29
N ALA A 621 -12.06 -0.95 -12.40
CA ALA A 621 -11.06 -1.25 -13.42
C ALA A 621 -9.60 -1.16 -12.87
N ASN A 622 -9.39 -0.36 -11.83
CA ASN A 622 -8.09 -0.19 -11.18
C ASN A 622 -7.84 -1.16 -10.00
N ARG A 623 -8.76 -2.09 -9.70
CA ARG A 623 -8.68 -3.00 -8.52
C ARG A 623 -7.39 -3.84 -8.48
N GLU A 624 -6.91 -4.25 -9.64
CA GLU A 624 -5.63 -4.96 -9.85
C GLU A 624 -4.40 -4.05 -9.87
N LYS A 625 -4.53 -2.77 -9.51
CA LYS A 625 -3.42 -1.82 -9.44
C LYS A 625 -3.12 -1.47 -7.99
N THR A 626 -1.86 -1.19 -7.67
CA THR A 626 -1.44 -0.93 -6.28
C THR A 626 -2.03 0.36 -5.72
N TYR A 627 -2.36 1.34 -6.58
CA TYR A 627 -3.00 2.59 -6.18
C TYR A 627 -4.51 2.47 -5.90
N TYR A 628 -5.12 1.28 -6.04
CA TYR A 628 -6.53 1.09 -5.68
C TYR A 628 -6.81 1.40 -4.20
N MET A 629 -7.93 2.07 -3.97
CA MET A 629 -8.55 2.31 -2.67
C MET A 629 -9.95 1.67 -2.64
N PRO A 630 -10.38 1.06 -1.53
CA PRO A 630 -9.66 0.90 -0.26
C PRO A 630 -8.50 -0.11 -0.35
N PRO A 631 -7.51 -0.08 0.57
CA PRO A 631 -6.37 -1.01 0.56
C PRO A 631 -6.80 -2.48 0.64
N THR A 632 -7.92 -2.74 1.33
CA THR A 632 -8.62 -4.02 1.53
C THR A 632 -9.36 -4.54 0.29
N ARG A 633 -9.39 -3.79 -0.83
CA ARG A 633 -9.93 -4.19 -2.16
C ARG A 633 -11.38 -4.69 -2.15
N ASP A 634 -12.16 -4.19 -1.20
CA ASP A 634 -13.46 -4.72 -0.80
C ASP A 634 -14.66 -3.80 -1.10
N LEU A 635 -14.44 -2.71 -1.84
CA LEU A 635 -15.54 -1.92 -2.38
C LEU A 635 -16.33 -2.75 -3.40
N SER A 636 -17.65 -2.88 -3.19
CA SER A 636 -18.55 -3.61 -4.07
C SER A 636 -18.92 -2.80 -5.32
N GLY A 637 -19.40 -3.50 -6.37
CA GLY A 637 -19.86 -2.87 -7.61
C GLY A 637 -20.95 -1.80 -7.39
N PRO A 638 -22.01 -2.08 -6.61
CA PRO A 638 -23.04 -1.10 -6.31
C PRO A 638 -22.51 0.11 -5.52
N ARG A 639 -21.67 -0.10 -4.48
CA ARG A 639 -21.05 1.01 -3.72
C ARG A 639 -20.14 1.88 -4.61
N ALA A 640 -19.42 1.27 -5.58
CA ALA A 640 -18.65 2.01 -6.57
C ALA A 640 -19.54 2.80 -7.54
N ARG A 641 -20.65 2.24 -8.01
CA ARG A 641 -21.62 2.96 -8.87
C ARG A 641 -22.32 4.11 -8.13
N LEU A 642 -22.60 3.97 -6.83
CA LEU A 642 -23.11 5.04 -5.97
C LEU A 642 -22.12 6.22 -5.88
N LEU A 643 -20.83 5.92 -5.66
CA LEU A 643 -19.74 6.92 -5.67
C LEU A 643 -19.65 7.66 -7.02
N LEU A 644 -19.76 6.93 -8.15
CA LEU A 644 -19.76 7.52 -9.49
C LEU A 644 -21.01 8.39 -9.74
N ALA A 645 -22.18 7.99 -9.26
CA ALA A 645 -23.41 8.78 -9.33
C ALA A 645 -23.28 10.10 -8.55
N TYR A 646 -22.68 10.05 -7.35
CA TYR A 646 -22.39 11.24 -6.55
C TYR A 646 -21.42 12.21 -7.25
N LEU A 647 -20.27 11.74 -7.75
CA LEU A 647 -19.31 12.55 -8.50
C LEU A 647 -20.02 13.30 -9.66
N ARG A 648 -20.84 12.57 -10.43
CA ARG A 648 -21.61 13.14 -11.54
C ARG A 648 -22.65 14.18 -11.09
N ASN A 649 -23.10 14.14 -9.84
CA ASN A 649 -24.01 15.13 -9.25
C ASN A 649 -23.28 16.39 -8.77
N VAL A 650 -22.10 16.26 -8.15
CA VAL A 650 -21.24 17.39 -7.77
C VAL A 650 -20.88 18.22 -9.01
N GLN A 651 -20.47 17.55 -10.09
CA GLN A 651 -20.08 18.19 -11.36
C GLN A 651 -21.18 19.04 -12.02
N ALA A 652 -22.46 18.87 -11.69
CA ALA A 652 -23.58 19.47 -12.41
C ALA A 652 -24.02 20.88 -11.94
N ARG A 653 -23.32 21.48 -10.97
CA ARG A 653 -23.83 22.63 -10.16
C ARG A 653 -23.30 24.04 -10.53
N VAL A 654 -22.58 24.24 -11.65
CA VAL A 654 -21.79 25.48 -11.95
C VAL A 654 -22.31 26.26 -13.20
N ARG A 655 -22.12 27.60 -13.30
CA ARG A 655 -22.54 28.47 -14.46
C ARG A 655 -21.66 29.75 -14.70
N PRO A 656 -21.54 30.31 -15.95
CA PRO A 656 -20.60 31.43 -16.28
C PRO A 656 -21.15 32.70 -17.04
N PRO A 657 -20.35 33.79 -17.22
CA PRO A 657 -20.62 35.00 -18.06
C PRO A 657 -19.60 35.27 -19.23
N LEU A 658 -19.62 36.46 -19.90
CA LEU A 658 -18.93 36.80 -21.19
C LEU A 658 -18.14 38.15 -21.23
N THR A 659 -17.22 38.39 -22.20
CA THR A 659 -16.35 39.62 -22.31
C THR A 659 -15.64 39.85 -23.70
N ALA A 660 -14.79 40.91 -23.88
CA ALA A 660 -14.12 41.35 -25.15
C ALA A 660 -12.69 41.99 -24.97
N PRO A 661 -11.84 42.25 -26.02
CA PRO A 661 -10.35 42.29 -25.92
C PRO A 661 -9.53 43.54 -26.42
N GLY A 662 -8.18 43.54 -26.21
CA GLY A 662 -7.16 44.46 -26.80
C GLY A 662 -5.66 44.05 -26.53
N PRO A 663 -4.60 44.60 -27.22
CA PRO A 663 -3.23 44.00 -27.28
C PRO A 663 -1.98 44.88 -26.88
N LEU A 664 -0.75 44.31 -26.93
CA LEU A 664 0.55 44.83 -26.38
C LEU A 664 1.81 44.73 -27.32
N ALA A 665 3.05 45.09 -26.87
CA ALA A 665 4.31 45.11 -27.68
C ALA A 665 5.66 44.96 -26.88
N ALA A 666 6.75 44.50 -27.54
CA ALA A 666 7.88 43.68 -27.02
C ALA A 666 9.21 44.30 -26.47
N GLU A 667 10.13 43.40 -26.02
CA GLU A 667 11.14 43.46 -24.91
C GLU A 667 12.68 43.66 -25.19
N PRO A 668 13.53 43.82 -24.14
CA PRO A 668 15.02 43.91 -24.15
C PRO A 668 15.78 42.71 -23.49
N ALA A 669 17.10 42.84 -23.20
CA ALA A 669 18.02 41.76 -22.77
C ALA A 669 18.83 42.03 -21.46
N ILE A 670 19.63 41.04 -21.00
CA ILE A 670 20.10 40.83 -19.60
C ILE A 670 21.64 40.67 -19.54
N THR A 671 22.34 41.25 -18.55
CA THR A 671 23.82 41.24 -18.48
C THR A 671 24.51 41.01 -17.11
N THR A 672 23.89 41.26 -15.95
CA THR A 672 24.55 41.10 -14.62
C THR A 672 23.87 40.11 -13.66
N ARG A 673 24.54 39.71 -12.56
CA ARG A 673 23.91 38.87 -11.50
C ARG A 673 22.68 39.54 -10.87
N GLY A 674 22.66 40.87 -10.76
CA GLY A 674 21.51 41.62 -10.24
C GLY A 674 20.31 41.59 -11.19
N GLU A 675 20.58 41.74 -12.50
CA GLU A 675 19.56 41.56 -13.53
C GLU A 675 19.09 40.10 -13.60
N LEU A 676 19.99 39.12 -13.53
CA LEU A 676 19.65 37.68 -13.49
C LEU A 676 18.74 37.35 -12.30
N TRP A 677 19.02 37.87 -11.10
CA TRP A 677 18.14 37.70 -9.94
C TRP A 677 16.77 38.36 -10.16
N THR A 678 16.75 39.57 -10.74
CA THR A 678 15.50 40.28 -11.08
C THR A 678 14.67 39.47 -12.08
N VAL A 679 15.30 38.93 -13.11
CA VAL A 679 14.67 38.12 -14.15
C VAL A 679 14.22 36.76 -13.61
N LEU A 680 14.97 36.09 -12.74
CA LEU A 680 14.51 34.85 -12.11
C LEU A 680 13.29 35.08 -11.21
N ARG A 681 13.17 36.25 -10.57
CA ARG A 681 11.95 36.63 -9.86
C ARG A 681 10.79 36.95 -10.80
N GLN A 682 11.05 37.61 -11.93
CA GLN A 682 10.05 37.84 -12.97
C GLN A 682 9.60 36.53 -13.64
N ALA A 683 10.50 35.57 -13.87
CA ALA A 683 10.18 34.23 -14.33
C ALA A 683 9.33 33.49 -13.31
N ALA A 684 9.72 33.45 -12.02
CA ALA A 684 8.90 32.83 -10.97
C ALA A 684 7.50 33.47 -10.84
N ALA A 685 7.38 34.78 -11.09
CA ALA A 685 6.09 35.47 -11.15
C ALA A 685 5.32 35.16 -12.45
N LEU A 686 6.02 34.96 -13.56
CA LEU A 686 5.46 34.54 -14.84
C LEU A 686 4.90 33.11 -14.75
N GLU A 687 5.70 32.10 -14.40
CA GLU A 687 5.23 30.69 -14.36
C GLU A 687 4.01 30.56 -13.44
N LEU A 688 4.04 31.21 -12.27
CA LEU A 688 2.92 31.21 -11.33
C LEU A 688 1.67 31.91 -11.90
N SER A 689 1.84 32.98 -12.68
CA SER A 689 0.75 33.70 -13.34
C SER A 689 0.21 32.99 -14.59
N VAL A 690 1.06 32.25 -15.31
CA VAL A 690 0.68 31.39 -16.44
C VAL A 690 -0.08 30.17 -15.91
N MET A 691 0.45 29.49 -14.88
CA MET A 691 -0.24 28.43 -14.12
C MET A 691 -1.64 28.87 -13.67
N LEU A 692 -1.75 30.02 -12.97
CA LEU A 692 -3.04 30.54 -12.50
C LEU A 692 -4.02 30.82 -13.65
N GLN A 693 -3.54 31.29 -14.81
CA GLN A 693 -4.38 31.47 -16.00
C GLN A 693 -4.82 30.16 -16.63
N TYR A 694 -3.94 29.16 -16.77
CA TYR A 694 -4.31 27.84 -17.30
C TYR A 694 -5.33 27.15 -16.41
N LEU A 695 -5.13 27.17 -15.08
CA LEU A 695 -6.12 26.69 -14.11
C LEU A 695 -7.46 27.40 -14.27
N TYR A 696 -7.48 28.73 -14.34
CA TYR A 696 -8.71 29.50 -14.47
C TYR A 696 -9.46 29.21 -15.78
N ALA A 697 -8.75 29.06 -16.91
CA ALA A 697 -9.38 28.61 -18.15
C ALA A 697 -9.90 27.17 -18.06
N ALA A 698 -9.13 26.24 -17.51
CA ALA A 698 -9.55 24.85 -17.32
C ALA A 698 -10.82 24.74 -16.46
N PHE A 699 -10.93 25.52 -15.37
CA PHE A 699 -12.13 25.58 -14.52
C PHE A 699 -13.31 26.37 -15.13
N SER A 700 -13.09 27.06 -16.25
CA SER A 700 -14.17 27.69 -17.04
C SER A 700 -14.71 26.83 -18.18
N VAL A 701 -13.94 25.81 -18.61
CA VAL A 701 -14.49 24.72 -19.43
C VAL A 701 -15.49 23.96 -18.55
N PRO A 702 -16.71 23.68 -19.02
CA PRO A 702 -17.65 22.90 -18.23
C PRO A 702 -17.07 21.51 -17.92
N THR A 703 -17.49 20.95 -16.79
CA THR A 703 -17.35 19.50 -16.54
C THR A 703 -18.14 18.73 -17.59
N HIS A 704 -17.77 17.48 -17.88
CA HIS A 704 -18.54 16.63 -18.80
C HIS A 704 -20.03 16.53 -18.38
N GLY A 705 -20.32 16.50 -17.08
CA GLY A 705 -21.70 16.57 -16.55
C GLY A 705 -22.46 17.85 -16.92
N ALA A 706 -21.80 19.01 -16.96
CA ALA A 706 -22.40 20.27 -17.42
C ALA A 706 -22.46 20.38 -18.96
N GLY A 707 -21.45 19.88 -19.67
CA GLY A 707 -21.47 19.78 -21.13
C GLY A 707 -22.62 18.90 -21.64
N LEU A 708 -22.89 17.75 -21.00
CA LEU A 708 -24.07 16.92 -21.25
C LEU A 708 -25.39 17.69 -21.11
N ALA A 709 -25.47 18.67 -20.20
CA ALA A 709 -26.66 19.52 -20.06
C ALA A 709 -26.82 20.52 -21.21
N HIS A 710 -25.72 20.93 -21.87
CA HIS A 710 -25.77 21.70 -23.12
C HIS A 710 -26.19 20.83 -24.32
N VAL A 711 -25.68 19.59 -24.42
CA VAL A 711 -26.10 18.64 -25.46
C VAL A 711 -27.60 18.32 -25.37
N ARG A 712 -28.10 18.03 -24.16
CA ARG A 712 -29.55 17.81 -23.90
C ARG A 712 -30.45 19.02 -24.22
N ARG A 713 -29.87 20.21 -24.41
CA ARG A 713 -30.58 21.45 -24.77
C ARG A 713 -30.41 21.82 -26.25
N GLY A 714 -29.75 20.97 -27.05
CA GLY A 714 -29.39 21.28 -28.43
C GLY A 714 -28.40 22.44 -28.58
N GLN A 715 -27.68 22.79 -27.49
CA GLN A 715 -26.73 23.91 -27.49
C GLN A 715 -25.34 23.47 -27.95
N TRP A 716 -24.96 22.23 -27.66
CA TRP A 716 -23.70 21.58 -28.06
C TRP A 716 -23.99 20.26 -28.80
N THR A 717 -23.08 19.80 -29.66
CA THR A 717 -23.09 18.42 -30.20
C THR A 717 -22.35 17.45 -29.26
N ALA A 718 -22.49 16.14 -29.49
CA ALA A 718 -21.71 15.13 -28.77
C ALA A 718 -20.20 15.28 -29.02
N GLU A 719 -19.80 15.57 -30.26
CA GLU A 719 -18.40 15.83 -30.65
C GLU A 719 -17.83 17.07 -29.93
N GLN A 720 -18.64 18.12 -29.74
CA GLN A 720 -18.23 19.32 -29.00
C GLN A 720 -18.08 19.06 -27.50
N LEU A 721 -18.90 18.17 -26.93
CA LEU A 721 -18.77 17.69 -25.56
C LEU A 721 -17.48 16.89 -25.38
N GLU A 722 -17.20 15.94 -26.27
CA GLU A 722 -15.99 15.11 -26.26
C GLU A 722 -14.72 15.96 -26.45
N LEU A 723 -14.70 16.85 -27.44
CA LEU A 723 -13.58 17.76 -27.68
C LEU A 723 -13.29 18.69 -26.48
N ALA A 724 -14.32 19.17 -25.77
CA ALA A 724 -14.14 20.09 -24.65
C ALA A 724 -13.84 19.39 -23.31
N CYS A 725 -14.50 18.26 -23.05
CA CYS A 725 -14.61 17.64 -21.72
C CYS A 725 -14.20 16.15 -21.70
N GLY A 726 -13.80 15.59 -22.84
CA GLY A 726 -13.42 14.20 -22.99
C GLY A 726 -14.55 13.20 -22.75
N GLY A 727 -14.19 11.95 -22.46
CA GLY A 727 -15.13 10.89 -22.09
C GLY A 727 -15.72 11.03 -20.68
N GLY A 728 -15.43 12.12 -19.96
CA GLY A 728 -15.98 12.39 -18.62
C GLY A 728 -15.63 11.33 -17.57
N GLY A 729 -14.40 10.81 -17.61
CA GLY A 729 -13.93 9.72 -16.76
C GLY A 729 -14.31 8.31 -17.23
N ALA A 730 -14.92 8.14 -18.41
CA ALA A 730 -15.10 6.83 -19.05
C ALA A 730 -13.94 6.43 -19.97
N THR A 731 -13.05 7.38 -20.30
CA THR A 731 -11.81 7.18 -21.07
C THR A 731 -10.67 7.97 -20.40
N LEU A 732 -9.44 7.82 -20.90
CA LEU A 732 -8.30 8.66 -20.52
C LEU A 732 -8.24 10.00 -21.28
N ASP A 733 -9.21 10.28 -22.15
CA ASP A 733 -9.35 11.58 -22.78
C ASP A 733 -10.27 12.47 -21.92
N ASP A 734 -9.73 13.59 -21.44
CA ASP A 734 -10.40 14.64 -20.67
C ASP A 734 -10.63 15.92 -21.53
N GLY A 735 -10.40 15.84 -22.84
CA GLY A 735 -10.56 16.90 -23.83
C GLY A 735 -9.67 18.12 -23.57
N MET A 736 -10.06 19.27 -24.14
CA MET A 736 -9.36 20.55 -23.91
C MET A 736 -9.21 20.89 -22.42
N ARG A 737 -10.17 20.51 -21.55
CA ARG A 737 -10.03 20.67 -20.09
C ARG A 737 -8.83 19.91 -19.55
N GLY A 738 -8.67 18.64 -19.93
CA GLY A 738 -7.53 17.79 -19.53
C GLY A 738 -6.18 18.35 -19.98
N SER A 739 -6.12 18.83 -21.23
CA SER A 739 -4.91 19.48 -21.78
C SER A 739 -4.50 20.72 -20.97
N LEU A 740 -5.45 21.60 -20.64
CA LEU A 740 -5.17 22.81 -19.86
C LEU A 740 -4.75 22.50 -18.42
N LEU A 741 -5.33 21.48 -17.77
CA LEU A 741 -4.88 21.00 -16.46
C LEU A 741 -3.52 20.30 -16.52
N THR A 742 -3.10 19.82 -17.69
CA THR A 742 -1.79 19.22 -17.92
C THR A 742 -0.72 20.30 -18.05
N VAL A 743 -0.93 21.31 -18.90
CA VAL A 743 0.01 22.44 -19.01
C VAL A 743 0.10 23.20 -17.67
N ALA A 744 -1.02 23.44 -16.97
CA ALA A 744 -0.98 24.00 -15.62
C ALA A 744 -0.13 23.19 -14.62
N ARG A 745 -0.01 21.87 -14.79
CA ARG A 745 0.85 21.00 -13.97
C ARG A 745 2.32 21.10 -14.38
N GLU A 746 2.59 21.35 -15.65
CA GLU A 746 3.93 21.58 -16.18
C GLU A 746 4.45 22.97 -15.73
N GLU A 747 3.59 23.99 -15.65
CA GLU A 747 3.95 25.30 -15.06
C GLU A 747 4.24 25.26 -13.55
N VAL A 748 3.61 24.35 -12.79
CA VAL A 748 4.02 24.09 -11.39
C VAL A 748 5.47 23.58 -11.34
N ILE A 749 5.89 22.76 -12.32
CA ILE A 749 7.25 22.24 -12.40
C ILE A 749 8.21 23.35 -12.82
N HIS A 750 7.85 24.22 -13.77
CA HIS A 750 8.65 25.40 -14.13
C HIS A 750 8.84 26.35 -12.96
N PHE A 751 7.78 26.70 -12.23
CA PHE A 751 7.84 27.53 -11.02
C PHE A 751 8.79 26.96 -9.96
N LEU A 752 8.77 25.64 -9.75
CA LEU A 752 9.68 24.95 -8.83
C LEU A 752 11.11 24.89 -9.37
N LEU A 753 11.30 24.72 -10.68
CA LEU A 753 12.62 24.70 -11.33
C LEU A 753 13.32 26.06 -11.24
N VAL A 754 12.61 27.15 -11.54
CA VAL A 754 13.12 28.53 -11.36
C VAL A 754 13.50 28.75 -9.89
N ASN A 755 12.68 28.29 -8.94
CA ASN A 755 13.02 28.36 -7.51
C ASN A 755 14.23 27.52 -7.12
N ASN A 756 14.47 26.37 -7.75
CA ASN A 756 15.69 25.59 -7.54
C ASN A 756 16.94 26.33 -8.05
N ILE A 757 16.84 27.07 -9.17
CA ILE A 757 17.94 27.91 -9.68
C ILE A 757 18.21 29.09 -8.72
N ILE A 758 17.15 29.73 -8.23
CA ILE A 758 17.23 30.80 -7.20
C ILE A 758 17.97 30.30 -5.95
N MET A 759 17.60 29.13 -5.43
CA MET A 759 18.27 28.52 -4.27
C MET A 759 19.71 28.09 -4.57
N ALA A 760 20.00 27.60 -5.78
CA ALA A 760 21.36 27.27 -6.21
C ALA A 760 22.27 28.50 -6.33
N MET A 761 21.72 29.69 -6.60
CA MET A 761 22.45 30.97 -6.55
C MET A 761 22.75 31.45 -5.11
N GLY A 762 22.15 30.83 -4.09
CA GLY A 762 22.28 31.19 -2.67
C GLY A 762 21.17 32.10 -2.13
N GLU A 763 20.13 32.37 -2.92
CA GLU A 763 18.98 33.21 -2.52
C GLU A 763 17.85 32.34 -1.92
N PRO A 764 16.95 32.88 -1.07
CA PRO A 764 15.83 32.11 -0.52
C PRO A 764 14.75 31.80 -1.58
N PHE A 765 14.01 30.71 -1.38
CA PHE A 765 12.84 30.34 -2.19
C PHE A 765 11.87 31.54 -2.32
N HIS A 766 11.51 31.90 -3.55
CA HIS A 766 10.67 33.05 -3.85
C HIS A 766 9.23 32.63 -4.19
N ILE A 767 8.30 33.01 -3.31
CA ILE A 767 6.87 33.06 -3.62
C ILE A 767 6.53 34.51 -3.99
N PRO A 768 6.23 34.81 -5.26
CA PRO A 768 5.74 36.13 -5.67
C PRO A 768 4.27 36.31 -5.27
N VAL A 769 3.89 37.55 -4.98
CA VAL A 769 2.48 37.93 -4.74
C VAL A 769 1.91 38.38 -6.09
N ILE A 770 0.92 37.64 -6.60
CA ILE A 770 0.32 37.93 -7.91
C ILE A 770 -0.94 38.76 -7.75
N ASP A 771 -0.90 40.03 -8.19
CA ASP A 771 -2.08 40.85 -8.43
C ASP A 771 -2.19 41.14 -9.93
N PHE A 772 -3.16 40.51 -10.61
CA PHE A 772 -3.38 40.71 -12.05
C PHE A 772 -3.78 42.16 -12.43
N ALA A 773 -4.10 43.02 -11.46
CA ALA A 773 -4.31 44.45 -11.69
C ALA A 773 -3.00 45.24 -11.84
N THR A 774 -1.87 44.75 -11.32
CA THR A 774 -0.55 45.43 -11.39
C THR A 774 0.51 44.63 -12.14
N LEU A 775 0.42 43.30 -12.17
CA LEU A 775 1.35 42.36 -12.79
C LEU A 775 1.79 42.75 -14.21
N ASN A 776 0.86 43.24 -15.03
CA ASN A 776 1.10 43.67 -16.42
C ASN A 776 1.95 44.95 -16.55
N ALA A 777 2.33 45.57 -15.44
CA ALA A 777 3.30 46.66 -15.35
C ALA A 777 4.59 46.27 -14.58
N GLU A 778 4.66 45.04 -14.07
CA GLU A 778 5.78 44.49 -13.27
C GLU A 778 6.56 43.41 -14.03
N LEU A 779 5.88 42.59 -14.83
CA LEU A 779 6.48 41.72 -15.82
C LEU A 779 6.81 42.52 -17.10
N PRO A 780 7.96 42.27 -17.76
CA PRO A 780 8.36 42.97 -18.99
C PRO A 780 7.61 42.47 -20.24
N VAL A 781 6.88 41.37 -20.12
CA VAL A 781 6.37 40.54 -21.23
C VAL A 781 5.19 41.19 -21.96
N PRO A 782 5.14 41.19 -23.30
CA PRO A 782 4.15 41.91 -24.11
C PRO A 782 2.78 41.21 -24.21
N LEU A 783 2.34 40.60 -23.12
CA LEU A 783 1.13 39.77 -23.05
C LEU A 783 0.25 40.24 -21.89
N ASP A 784 -1.05 40.27 -22.11
CA ASP A 784 -2.05 40.66 -21.09
C ASP A 784 -2.33 39.44 -20.19
N PHE A 785 -1.59 39.33 -19.10
CA PHE A 785 -1.82 38.33 -18.05
C PHE A 785 -3.12 38.67 -17.32
N ALA A 786 -4.14 37.84 -17.52
CA ALA A 786 -5.44 38.05 -16.90
C ALA A 786 -6.23 36.74 -16.79
N LEU A 787 -6.84 36.52 -15.63
CA LEU A 787 -7.74 35.39 -15.39
C LEU A 787 -8.98 35.49 -16.30
N LYS A 788 -8.92 34.80 -17.43
CA LYS A 788 -9.93 34.83 -18.51
C LYS A 788 -10.34 33.40 -18.86
N PRO A 789 -11.63 33.15 -19.13
CA PRO A 789 -12.12 31.81 -19.43
C PRO A 789 -11.52 31.27 -20.73
N LEU A 790 -11.62 29.95 -20.95
CA LEU A 790 -11.24 29.35 -22.21
C LEU A 790 -12.12 29.94 -23.32
N SER A 791 -11.43 30.51 -24.30
CA SER A 791 -11.99 31.17 -25.47
C SER A 791 -10.92 31.20 -26.54
N LEU A 792 -11.26 31.48 -27.79
CA LEU A 792 -10.26 31.63 -28.85
C LEU A 792 -9.18 32.67 -28.47
N GLY A 793 -9.56 33.77 -27.80
CA GLY A 793 -8.63 34.78 -27.31
C GLY A 793 -7.78 34.37 -26.10
N SER A 794 -8.15 33.30 -25.39
CA SER A 794 -7.29 32.69 -24.35
C SER A 794 -6.39 31.61 -24.95
N VAL A 795 -6.89 30.78 -25.89
CA VAL A 795 -6.06 29.85 -26.67
C VAL A 795 -4.99 30.60 -27.47
N GLN A 796 -5.33 31.73 -28.08
CA GLN A 796 -4.38 32.62 -28.75
C GLN A 796 -3.36 33.25 -27.77
N ARG A 797 -3.75 33.53 -26.51
CA ARG A 797 -2.80 33.96 -25.47
C ARG A 797 -1.85 32.82 -25.11
N TYR A 798 -2.35 31.60 -24.92
CA TYR A 798 -1.52 30.43 -24.62
C TYR A 798 -0.55 30.12 -25.75
N ILE A 799 -1.02 30.10 -27.00
CA ILE A 799 -0.15 29.96 -28.19
C ILE A 799 0.90 31.08 -28.29
N ALA A 800 0.63 32.27 -27.74
CA ALA A 800 1.57 33.40 -27.69
C ALA A 800 2.51 33.38 -26.46
N ILE A 801 2.12 32.73 -25.35
CA ILE A 801 2.98 32.46 -24.19
C ILE A 801 3.96 31.35 -24.56
N GLU A 802 3.46 30.21 -25.05
CA GLU A 802 4.25 29.06 -25.47
C GLU A 802 4.90 29.25 -26.85
N GLN A 803 4.89 30.46 -27.43
CA GLN A 803 5.34 30.66 -28.81
C GLN A 803 6.85 30.42 -28.93
N PRO A 804 7.30 29.49 -29.79
CA PRO A 804 8.73 29.32 -30.05
C PRO A 804 9.34 30.65 -30.50
N ALA A 805 10.41 31.08 -29.84
CA ALA A 805 11.04 32.41 -29.99
C ALA A 805 11.58 32.71 -31.41
N THR A 806 11.47 31.77 -32.34
CA THR A 806 11.86 31.86 -33.75
C THR A 806 10.78 32.45 -34.67
N LEU A 807 9.59 32.83 -34.16
CA LEU A 807 8.38 33.05 -34.99
C LEU A 807 7.66 34.43 -34.84
N THR A 808 8.29 35.48 -34.29
CA THR A 808 7.55 36.66 -33.75
C THR A 808 7.68 37.98 -34.57
N PRO A 809 6.59 38.55 -35.14
CA PRO A 809 6.55 39.89 -35.77
C PRO A 809 5.88 41.00 -34.90
N ARG A 810 6.06 42.29 -35.24
CA ARG A 810 5.55 43.47 -34.48
C ARG A 810 4.56 44.37 -35.26
N ILE A 811 3.75 45.13 -34.53
CA ILE A 811 2.87 46.23 -35.03
C ILE A 811 3.17 47.56 -34.29
N VAL A 812 2.78 48.71 -34.87
CA VAL A 812 3.19 50.07 -34.49
C VAL A 812 1.98 50.98 -34.21
N HIS A 813 2.12 51.94 -33.28
CA HIS A 813 1.12 52.99 -33.01
C HIS A 813 0.96 53.99 -34.17
N ARG A 814 -0.29 54.40 -34.46
CA ARG A 814 -0.59 55.59 -35.28
C ARG A 814 -1.23 56.67 -34.43
N ARG A 815 -0.61 57.85 -34.36
CA ARG A 815 -1.22 59.06 -33.75
C ARG A 815 -2.38 59.57 -34.63
N THR A 816 -3.48 59.93 -33.99
CA THR A 816 -4.46 60.90 -34.52
C THR A 816 -4.79 61.91 -33.42
N HIS A 817 -4.85 63.19 -33.79
CA HIS A 817 -5.12 64.28 -32.85
C HIS A 817 -6.63 64.47 -32.65
N HIS A 818 -7.02 64.88 -31.45
CA HIS A 818 -8.07 65.89 -31.28
C HIS A 818 -7.52 67.10 -30.53
N PRO A 819 -8.05 68.31 -30.77
CA PRO A 819 -7.36 69.56 -30.43
C PRO A 819 -7.51 69.97 -28.96
N VAL A 820 -6.57 70.81 -28.52
CA VAL A 820 -6.55 71.44 -27.20
C VAL A 820 -7.51 72.64 -27.17
N LEU A 821 -8.24 72.80 -26.07
CA LEU A 821 -8.54 74.12 -25.49
C LEU A 821 -8.30 74.08 -23.98
N GLN A 822 -7.58 75.07 -23.46
CA GLN A 822 -7.24 75.21 -22.03
C GLN A 822 -8.04 76.34 -21.35
N HIS A 823 -7.78 76.52 -20.04
CA HIS A 823 -8.06 77.71 -19.21
C HIS A 823 -9.49 77.84 -18.64
N ALA A 824 -9.72 78.55 -17.52
CA ALA A 824 -8.88 78.89 -16.36
C ALA A 824 -9.77 79.43 -15.21
N ARG A 825 -9.18 79.75 -14.04
CA ARG A 825 -9.89 80.36 -12.89
C ARG A 825 -10.19 81.86 -13.09
N ARG A 826 -11.43 82.32 -12.83
CA ARG A 826 -11.81 83.46 -11.93
C ARG A 826 -13.31 83.83 -12.03
N ARG A 827 -13.84 84.57 -11.03
CA ARG A 827 -15.20 85.18 -10.96
C ARG A 827 -15.19 86.63 -11.49
N PRO A 828 -16.33 87.19 -11.95
CA PRO A 828 -17.07 88.15 -11.11
C PRO A 828 -18.62 88.00 -11.17
N ALA A 829 -19.41 89.09 -11.10
CA ALA A 829 -20.72 89.12 -10.42
C ALA A 829 -21.95 89.60 -11.25
N ARG A 830 -23.13 88.97 -10.99
CA ARG A 830 -24.51 89.54 -10.73
C ARG A 830 -25.18 90.51 -11.77
N PRO A 831 -26.50 90.83 -11.63
CA PRO A 831 -27.61 90.30 -12.47
C PRO A 831 -28.33 91.37 -13.33
N PRO A 832 -29.49 91.07 -13.99
CA PRO A 832 -30.80 91.40 -13.38
C PRO A 832 -32.01 90.48 -13.70
N HIS A 833 -33.18 90.85 -13.15
CA HIS A 833 -34.56 90.33 -13.33
C HIS A 833 -35.29 91.05 -14.52
N PRO A 834 -36.64 90.93 -14.79
CA PRO A 834 -37.76 90.19 -14.13
C PRO A 834 -38.74 89.40 -15.08
N TYR A 835 -39.69 88.62 -14.52
CA TYR A 835 -41.15 88.85 -14.67
C TYR A 835 -42.01 88.01 -13.66
N ARG A 836 -43.33 88.26 -13.62
CA ARG A 836 -44.36 87.68 -12.72
C ARG A 836 -44.94 86.34 -13.28
N ALA A 837 -45.82 85.55 -12.64
CA ALA A 837 -46.81 85.82 -11.58
C ALA A 837 -47.27 84.59 -10.74
N VAL A 838 -47.58 84.84 -9.45
CA VAL A 838 -48.81 84.49 -8.67
C VAL A 838 -49.16 83.02 -8.30
N GLY A 839 -49.63 82.83 -7.05
CA GLY A 839 -50.20 81.58 -6.46
C GLY A 839 -51.73 81.64 -6.31
N PRO A 840 -52.40 81.15 -5.21
CA PRO A 840 -51.87 80.84 -3.86
C PRO A 840 -52.34 79.47 -3.25
N GLY A 841 -51.92 79.17 -2.00
CA GLY A 841 -52.50 78.07 -1.19
C GLY A 841 -51.74 77.75 0.12
N ARG A 842 -52.40 77.82 1.30
CA ARG A 842 -51.88 77.56 2.67
C ARG A 842 -53.03 77.70 3.70
N PRO A 843 -52.91 77.36 5.02
CA PRO A 843 -51.82 76.70 5.76
C PRO A 843 -52.26 75.62 6.82
N ALA A 844 -51.31 75.25 7.70
CA ALA A 844 -51.43 74.68 9.07
C ALA A 844 -51.36 73.14 9.27
N GLY A 845 -50.68 72.62 10.32
CA GLY A 845 -49.71 73.31 11.21
C GLY A 845 -49.21 72.56 12.47
N ARG A 846 -48.04 73.01 12.97
CA ARG A 846 -47.43 72.85 14.33
C ARG A 846 -46.89 71.49 14.84
N ARG A 847 -45.61 71.54 15.29
CA ARG A 847 -44.97 71.09 16.59
C ARG A 847 -45.24 69.64 17.10
N GLY A 848 -44.37 68.98 17.87
CA GLY A 848 -43.08 69.34 18.51
C GLY A 848 -42.41 68.11 19.17
N ARG A 849 -41.32 68.29 19.94
CA ARG A 849 -40.53 67.20 20.60
C ARG A 849 -40.98 66.92 22.05
N ASP A 850 -40.27 65.97 22.68
CA ASP A 850 -40.08 65.75 24.14
C ASP A 850 -41.24 65.00 24.86
N ARG A 851 -41.03 64.14 25.89
CA ARG A 851 -39.79 63.58 26.53
C ARG A 851 -40.14 62.44 27.53
N GLU A 852 -39.10 61.76 28.04
CA GLU A 852 -38.97 61.24 29.44
C GLU A 852 -39.91 60.10 29.95
N ARG A 853 -39.37 58.96 30.46
CA ARG A 853 -39.11 58.58 31.89
C ARG A 853 -39.94 57.31 32.26
N ARG A 854 -39.68 56.48 33.30
CA ARG A 854 -38.68 56.43 34.39
C ARG A 854 -38.58 55.02 35.04
N ILE A 855 -37.59 54.83 35.95
CA ILE A 855 -37.49 53.83 37.04
C ILE A 855 -37.15 52.39 36.59
N GLY A 856 -36.21 51.66 37.23
CA GLY A 856 -35.38 52.04 38.39
C GLY A 856 -34.14 51.16 38.64
N ASP A 857 -33.12 51.81 39.19
CA ASP A 857 -31.91 51.27 39.85
C ASP A 857 -32.32 50.58 41.19
N PRO A 858 -31.49 49.75 41.90
CA PRO A 858 -30.35 50.34 42.62
C PRO A 858 -29.13 49.44 43.06
N LEU A 859 -27.99 50.12 43.31
CA LEU A 859 -26.93 49.84 44.33
C LEU A 859 -25.95 48.64 44.16
N THR A 860 -24.61 48.73 44.42
CA THR A 860 -23.61 49.85 44.34
C THR A 860 -22.16 49.40 44.65
N ARG A 861 -21.16 50.19 44.16
CA ARG A 861 -19.82 50.54 44.75
C ARG A 861 -18.78 49.41 44.95
N GLY A 862 -17.46 49.63 44.86
CA GLY A 862 -16.59 50.78 44.49
C GLY A 862 -15.17 50.25 44.17
N ARG A 863 -14.28 50.87 43.35
CA ARG A 863 -13.61 52.20 43.42
C ARG A 863 -12.87 52.46 44.75
N PRO A 864 -11.67 53.11 44.78
CA PRO A 864 -11.03 53.96 43.76
C PRO A 864 -9.66 53.44 43.22
N ALA A 865 -8.63 54.28 43.04
CA ALA A 865 -8.16 54.68 41.69
C ALA A 865 -6.78 55.41 41.64
N ARG A 866 -6.27 55.63 40.41
CA ARG A 866 -5.25 56.63 39.95
C ARG A 866 -3.71 56.37 40.03
N ARG A 867 -3.10 56.48 38.83
CA ARG A 867 -1.87 57.23 38.41
C ARG A 867 -0.44 56.64 38.52
N ARG A 868 0.24 56.62 37.35
CA ARG A 868 1.67 56.94 37.02
C ARG A 868 2.77 56.35 37.95
N GLY A 869 3.73 55.52 37.53
CA GLY A 869 4.42 55.37 36.24
C GLY A 869 5.96 55.46 36.43
N ARG A 870 6.75 54.60 35.74
CA ARG A 870 8.24 54.44 35.72
C ARG A 870 8.92 53.88 37.00
N GLY A 871 9.82 52.88 36.84
CA GLY A 871 10.85 52.58 37.88
C GLY A 871 11.43 51.15 38.00
N ARG A 872 12.18 50.67 36.99
CA ARG A 872 13.20 49.56 37.00
C ARG A 872 13.29 48.51 38.15
N GLY A 873 13.32 47.23 37.76
CA GLY A 873 14.01 46.10 38.44
C GLY A 873 13.12 45.09 39.20
N THR A 874 13.39 43.78 39.25
CA THR A 874 14.47 42.97 38.62
C THR A 874 14.17 41.44 38.70
N ARG A 875 14.72 40.64 37.75
CA ARG A 875 14.89 39.15 37.73
C ARG A 875 13.67 38.24 37.43
N GLY A 876 13.98 37.00 37.00
CA GLY A 876 13.12 36.06 36.24
C GLY A 876 13.41 36.17 34.74
N ASP A 877 14.28 35.38 34.10
CA ASP A 877 14.35 33.90 33.90
C ASP A 877 13.11 33.33 33.16
N ASP A 878 13.22 32.50 32.12
CA ASP A 878 14.40 32.02 31.35
C ASP A 878 13.97 31.63 29.90
N ARG A 879 14.93 31.59 28.96
CA ARG A 879 14.97 30.77 27.72
C ARG A 879 16.20 31.12 26.88
N ARG A 880 17.05 30.13 26.55
CA ARG A 880 18.04 30.23 25.47
C ARG A 880 17.98 29.04 24.51
N THR A 881 18.24 29.34 23.24
CA THR A 881 18.59 28.42 22.17
C THR A 881 20.11 28.20 22.12
N GLY A 882 20.58 27.17 21.39
CA GLY A 882 21.97 27.10 20.93
C GLY A 882 22.56 25.69 20.96
N ALA A 883 22.92 25.16 19.79
CA ALA A 883 23.72 23.94 19.65
C ALA A 883 25.23 24.25 19.63
N LEU A 884 26.10 23.28 19.95
CA LEU A 884 27.14 22.78 19.02
C LEU A 884 27.87 21.50 19.50
N ARG A 885 28.83 21.06 18.67
CA ARG A 885 29.58 19.80 18.63
C ARG A 885 30.56 19.53 19.80
N VAL A 886 30.56 18.26 20.23
CA VAL A 886 31.73 17.34 20.32
C VAL A 886 33.15 17.92 20.54
N HIS A 887 33.77 17.64 21.69
CA HIS A 887 34.97 16.75 21.78
C HIS A 887 35.46 16.41 23.22
N VAL A 888 35.44 15.11 23.56
CA VAL A 888 36.52 14.27 24.17
C VAL A 888 37.24 14.66 25.49
N ARG A 889 37.39 13.61 26.34
CA ARG A 889 38.37 13.31 27.44
C ARG A 889 38.11 13.73 28.89
N GLY A 890 38.19 12.70 29.76
CA GLY A 890 38.57 12.74 31.17
C GLY A 890 37.44 12.92 32.20
N ALA A 891 37.52 12.41 33.44
CA ALA A 891 38.15 11.21 34.03
C ALA A 891 37.79 11.15 35.54
N ALA A 892 37.88 9.95 36.16
CA ALA A 892 37.97 9.67 37.61
C ALA A 892 36.78 9.98 38.57
N ASP A 893 36.37 8.90 39.25
CA ASP A 893 36.14 8.74 40.71
C ASP A 893 35.27 9.68 41.56
N ALA A 894 34.22 9.09 42.16
CA ALA A 894 34.03 9.04 43.62
C ALA A 894 33.11 7.86 44.03
N ARG A 895 33.13 7.44 45.31
CA ARG A 895 32.33 6.32 45.89
C ARG A 895 31.52 6.77 47.15
N PRO A 896 30.54 5.96 47.65
CA PRO A 896 29.51 6.39 48.61
C PRO A 896 29.87 6.18 50.10
N PRO A 897 29.02 6.64 51.05
CA PRO A 897 28.05 5.78 51.78
C PRO A 897 26.61 6.38 51.79
N GLY A 898 25.57 5.84 52.44
CA GLY A 898 25.36 4.60 53.22
C GLY A 898 24.06 4.63 54.08
N HIS A 899 23.69 3.49 54.70
CA HIS A 899 22.53 3.24 55.63
C HIS A 899 21.10 3.33 55.01
N ALA A 900 20.11 2.42 55.18
CA ALA A 900 19.84 1.20 55.98
C ALA A 900 19.07 1.33 57.32
N VAL A 901 17.93 0.62 57.46
CA VAL A 901 17.26 0.13 58.71
C VAL A 901 16.17 -0.93 58.40
N HIS A 902 15.81 -1.75 59.40
CA HIS A 902 14.89 -2.94 59.49
C HIS A 902 13.49 -2.84 58.81
N GLY A 903 12.68 -3.89 58.57
CA GLY A 903 12.60 -5.32 58.99
C GLY A 903 11.24 -5.63 59.71
N PRO A 904 10.75 -6.89 59.96
CA PRO A 904 11.29 -8.25 59.68
C PRO A 904 10.26 -9.33 59.15
N GLY A 905 10.72 -10.59 58.95
CA GLY A 905 9.92 -11.85 59.00
C GLY A 905 9.14 -12.26 57.73
N VAL A 906 8.91 -13.53 57.37
CA VAL A 906 9.22 -14.89 57.93
C VAL A 906 9.49 -15.80 56.70
N ALA A 907 10.62 -16.50 56.54
CA ALA A 907 10.90 -17.91 56.92
C ALA A 907 9.83 -18.94 56.47
N VAL A 908 10.10 -20.20 56.07
CA VAL A 908 11.29 -21.08 56.05
C VAL A 908 11.22 -21.93 54.75
N THR A 909 12.29 -22.35 54.05
CA THR A 909 12.91 -23.71 54.09
C THR A 909 13.82 -23.92 52.85
N ALA A 910 14.71 -24.92 52.85
CA ALA A 910 15.47 -25.42 51.69
C ALA A 910 15.77 -26.94 51.84
N PRO A 911 16.24 -27.64 50.79
CA PRO A 911 17.67 -28.02 50.74
C PRO A 911 18.30 -27.70 49.36
N ARG A 912 19.60 -27.39 49.19
CA ARG A 912 20.85 -28.15 49.49
C ARG A 912 20.93 -29.49 48.73
N GLN A 913 22.03 -29.87 48.05
CA GLN A 913 23.32 -29.20 47.82
C GLN A 913 24.05 -29.87 46.61
N GLY A 914 24.86 -29.16 45.81
CA GLY A 914 25.59 -29.79 44.69
C GLY A 914 26.40 -28.87 43.76
N ARG A 915 27.65 -28.53 44.15
CA ARG A 915 28.75 -27.97 43.32
C ARG A 915 30.06 -28.37 43.99
N PRO A 916 31.11 -28.77 43.23
CA PRO A 916 31.96 -27.84 42.46
C PRO A 916 32.09 -28.24 40.98
N GLY A 917 32.81 -27.54 40.08
CA GLY A 917 33.49 -26.25 40.17
C GLY A 917 34.60 -26.13 39.10
N GLY A 918 34.77 -24.95 38.50
CA GLY A 918 35.75 -24.71 37.43
C GLY A 918 35.81 -23.24 37.01
N LYS A 919 36.95 -22.79 36.49
CA LYS A 919 37.23 -21.41 36.02
C LYS A 919 38.16 -21.45 34.81
N SER A 920 38.23 -20.32 34.09
CA SER A 920 39.01 -20.06 32.86
C SER A 920 38.53 -20.83 31.62
N GLY A 921 38.60 -20.26 30.42
CA GLY A 921 39.00 -18.88 30.07
C GLY A 921 38.88 -18.60 28.57
N ALA A 922 39.14 -17.34 28.18
CA ALA A 922 38.74 -16.68 26.92
C ALA A 922 37.24 -16.32 26.86
#